data_AF-A0A812KK71-F1
#
_entry.id   AF-A0A812KK71-F1
#
_cell.length_a   1.000
_cell.length_b   1.000
_cell.length_c   1.000
_cell.angle_alpha   90.00
_cell.angle_beta   90.00
_cell.angle_gamma   90.00
#
_symmetry.space_group_name_H-M   'P 1'
#
loop_
_entity.id
_entity.type
_entity.pdbx_description
1 polymer ?
#
loop_
_entity_poly.entity_id
_entity_poly.type
_entity_poly.pdbx_seq_one_letter_code
_entity_poly.pdbx_strand_id
1 'polypeptide(L)'
;MVADATIDLAGTALDHAQRSLQEGARLSSAVGNFIADKAAALGGEIVKLGPLAAGLASAAWNEIKKFVNCLGDMLSLCTVLIGDQCDCEGGSYVDVSLDKFSVRCIFKAAADFSKGFGVRAVPKKDLGQPGEMMEGLFEEDGKSSGRMTILPGEEYVQAFKSANEVLKEPQDIKNYALGNKTTSEKSGSCEASLDVALDGLVQFSPDVTMTVYKSGTTEFSISGTVRASIHALVKAQGSCSFHAQRGFPDPPKKKIICAPPFCLVILLQMMAELHLEGTLTGTIEASSEVDFGVEGRVKVTQSGHAEVDMKSPSIGHKNGFAIGASAGASLLLSIGPVLTLWPLPGVPITFRPFVNAEAKAQGNLTPELVQEETYAPLEMCGAAALNTFVDVDITGFALPAIYLNLFDSEFIMNAIKKGVMAGARAMIKIMSGPLQCVPGASFVTDKIMEAAEAAATAIVGLIPALDLDLNLPSIQLLPPMKLFCHEVYKTPGFDSAPCAAELGCKHAGRKPPPGDEIPPPEQVHTTEHKISAGACPRLVMGDRFIQLGDSWRLADVDGTHFVLAHKDGQIPIVWRSDGEPFWRPWPTTAPISRIAWERQEGPARGISFGFQFIQIGNFRIGANDDDHFAVSHKHRTAAQCWRGHDASVHHRTNHWELFDRGEGFQAGVTFGDKFIQVGKMRFGEADSNHFLFSYTPTGRSMEIFRGNDGTRWPGSQHWDNHAMVRKAPADWTCPDIAELAFGVCKPEFGHWGDRFIQLGKWRMAAIDGNHFSISHENRKTVQVYRGDGHILSGPRSDFGSWDRPIGFPYGITFGANFIQIGRFRVAATDENHMSISHQSGTTAQIFRGHDGSLHPGPRHDFNAWTLRAGPASGVTFGEQFIQLGEWRFGADDTALYVTHKGYNTSPQIFHRDGHVIPRIQHPNYADGVADVTQRYAQWHCGGIQEILGSCPGITAGHGFLQVGSWRVAQMDSDHFSFSHRNTLTPAIYTSDGHVHSGPRHDQNSWDRETRETSTIKFGDRFIQFGEWWRLGEWEEDGKHLVVSHRDNKAPMIWRDDGIAQVGPHHGFNLFERAVGAPSGIAFGHGFVQLGHWRIGDVDGHHFSITHVKGKTAEIFSAIDGKRYVGPREDYTTFGRMITDCRAV
;
A
#
# COMPACT_ATOMS: atom_id res chain seq x y z
N MET A 1 -10.10 28.57 -21.37
CA MET A 1 -10.38 27.30 -22.08
C MET A 1 -9.33 26.26 -21.71
N VAL A 2 -9.30 25.83 -20.44
CA VAL A 2 -8.62 24.62 -19.95
C VAL A 2 -9.20 24.43 -18.54
N ALA A 3 -10.33 23.73 -18.42
CA ALA A 3 -10.93 23.41 -17.11
C ALA A 3 -11.79 22.14 -17.10
N ASP A 4 -12.13 21.53 -18.25
CA ASP A 4 -13.08 20.40 -18.29
C ASP A 4 -12.46 19.03 -18.66
N ALA A 5 -11.14 18.85 -18.67
CA ALA A 5 -10.51 17.65 -19.25
C ALA A 5 -9.93 16.62 -18.26
N THR A 6 -10.22 16.67 -16.95
CA THR A 6 -9.53 15.78 -15.98
C THR A 6 -10.46 15.00 -15.04
N ILE A 7 -11.74 14.82 -15.38
CA ILE A 7 -12.68 13.97 -14.62
C ILE A 7 -13.32 12.86 -15.49
N ASP A 8 -12.98 12.73 -16.77
CA ASP A 8 -13.78 11.93 -17.71
C ASP A 8 -13.32 10.47 -17.96
N LEU A 9 -12.15 10.05 -17.48
CA LEU A 9 -11.61 8.72 -17.84
C LEU A 9 -12.32 7.56 -17.09
N ALA A 10 -12.48 7.69 -15.76
CA ALA A 10 -13.28 6.74 -14.97
C ALA A 10 -14.78 6.78 -15.35
N GLY A 11 -15.27 7.95 -15.79
CA GLY A 11 -16.62 8.10 -16.34
C GLY A 11 -16.82 7.29 -17.62
N THR A 12 -15.82 7.26 -18.51
CA THR A 12 -15.90 6.52 -19.77
C THR A 12 -15.99 5.01 -19.55
N ALA A 13 -15.17 4.46 -18.63
CA ALA A 13 -15.21 3.04 -18.29
C ALA A 13 -16.53 2.66 -17.58
N LEU A 14 -17.03 3.52 -16.69
CA LEU A 14 -18.33 3.35 -16.03
C LEU A 14 -19.49 3.40 -17.03
N ASP A 15 -19.48 4.35 -17.97
CA ASP A 15 -20.48 4.47 -19.03
C ASP A 15 -20.45 3.26 -19.96
N HIS A 16 -19.27 2.68 -20.22
CA HIS A 16 -19.14 1.43 -20.97
C HIS A 16 -19.68 0.23 -20.21
N ALA A 17 -19.41 0.13 -18.91
CA ALA A 17 -19.95 -0.92 -18.05
C ALA A 17 -21.47 -0.84 -17.95
N GLN A 18 -22.02 0.37 -17.74
CA GLN A 18 -23.46 0.61 -17.74
C GLN A 18 -24.10 0.29 -19.09
N ARG A 19 -23.48 0.70 -20.22
CA ARG A 19 -23.95 0.34 -21.56
C ARG A 19 -23.91 -1.15 -21.82
N SER A 20 -22.84 -1.84 -21.42
CA SER A 20 -22.68 -3.29 -21.57
C SER A 20 -23.72 -4.06 -20.74
N LEU A 21 -24.02 -3.60 -19.52
CA LEU A 21 -25.06 -4.18 -18.67
C LEU A 21 -26.47 -3.89 -19.21
N GLN A 22 -26.72 -2.68 -19.73
CA GLN A 22 -28.00 -2.31 -20.35
C GLN A 22 -28.26 -3.07 -21.65
N GLU A 23 -27.26 -3.18 -22.54
CA GLU A 23 -27.35 -4.01 -23.74
C GLU A 23 -27.45 -5.49 -23.39
N GLY A 24 -26.80 -5.94 -22.31
CA GLY A 24 -26.98 -7.30 -21.80
C GLY A 24 -28.42 -7.58 -21.37
N ALA A 25 -29.06 -6.64 -20.67
CA ALA A 25 -30.47 -6.73 -20.32
C ALA A 25 -31.37 -6.68 -21.58
N ARG A 26 -31.03 -5.86 -22.57
CA ARG A 26 -31.76 -5.76 -23.85
C ARG A 26 -31.64 -7.05 -24.67
N LEU A 27 -30.45 -7.64 -24.73
CA LEU A 27 -30.15 -8.92 -25.37
C LEU A 27 -30.92 -10.06 -24.69
N SER A 28 -30.89 -10.11 -23.36
CA SER A 28 -31.69 -11.08 -22.57
C SER A 28 -33.18 -10.99 -22.92
N SER A 29 -33.73 -9.78 -23.03
CA SER A 29 -35.12 -9.57 -23.44
C SER A 29 -35.38 -9.98 -24.90
N ALA A 30 -34.50 -9.61 -25.84
CA ALA A 30 -34.63 -9.96 -27.25
C ALA A 30 -34.53 -11.47 -27.50
N VAL A 31 -33.59 -12.15 -26.84
CA VAL A 31 -33.46 -13.61 -26.90
C VAL A 31 -34.64 -14.29 -26.20
N GLY A 32 -35.09 -13.77 -25.06
CA GLY A 32 -36.30 -14.25 -24.39
C GLY A 32 -37.53 -14.18 -25.30
N ASN A 33 -37.72 -13.07 -26.01
CA ASN A 33 -38.78 -12.89 -26.98
C ASN A 33 -38.61 -13.83 -28.19
N PHE A 34 -37.40 -13.99 -28.71
CA PHE A 34 -37.13 -14.93 -29.81
C PHE A 34 -37.43 -16.39 -29.41
N ILE A 35 -37.04 -16.81 -28.20
CA ILE A 35 -37.35 -18.14 -27.67
C ILE A 35 -38.86 -18.28 -27.50
N ALA A 36 -39.54 -17.26 -26.97
CA ALA A 36 -41.00 -17.25 -26.82
C ALA A 36 -41.70 -17.35 -28.19
N ASP A 37 -41.22 -16.61 -29.20
CA ASP A 37 -41.76 -16.61 -30.56
C ASP A 37 -41.50 -17.93 -31.28
N LYS A 38 -40.33 -18.55 -31.10
CA LYS A 38 -40.02 -19.87 -31.65
C LYS A 38 -40.76 -20.99 -30.92
N ALA A 39 -40.94 -20.90 -29.61
CA ALA A 39 -41.80 -21.81 -28.85
C ALA A 39 -43.27 -21.67 -29.27
N ALA A 40 -43.75 -20.44 -29.53
CA ALA A 40 -45.07 -20.17 -30.07
C ALA A 40 -45.24 -20.68 -31.51
N ALA A 41 -44.21 -20.55 -32.36
CA ALA A 41 -44.20 -21.10 -33.71
C ALA A 41 -44.18 -22.63 -33.71
N LEU A 42 -43.41 -23.26 -32.82
CA LEU A 42 -43.41 -24.71 -32.60
C LEU A 42 -44.78 -25.18 -32.10
N GLY A 43 -45.38 -24.44 -31.16
CA GLY A 43 -46.75 -24.65 -30.70
C GLY A 43 -47.78 -24.49 -31.83
N GLY A 44 -47.60 -23.52 -32.72
CA GLY A 44 -48.45 -23.29 -33.90
C GLY A 44 -48.36 -24.41 -34.94
N GLU A 45 -47.18 -25.00 -35.15
CA GLU A 45 -46.99 -26.19 -35.99
C GLU A 45 -47.61 -27.44 -35.36
N ILE A 46 -47.53 -27.58 -34.02
CA ILE A 46 -48.19 -28.67 -33.28
C ILE A 46 -49.73 -28.54 -33.35
N VAL A 47 -50.28 -27.31 -33.40
CA VAL A 47 -51.72 -27.06 -33.57
C VAL A 47 -52.23 -27.47 -34.97
N LYS A 48 -51.38 -27.49 -36.00
CA LYS A 48 -51.75 -27.99 -37.35
C LYS A 48 -51.98 -29.51 -37.40
N LEU A 49 -51.60 -30.26 -36.38
CA LEU A 49 -51.85 -31.71 -36.27
C LEU A 49 -53.29 -32.07 -35.84
N GLY A 50 -54.19 -31.08 -35.72
CA GLY A 50 -55.62 -31.27 -35.52
C GLY A 50 -56.07 -31.42 -34.05
N PRO A 51 -57.39 -31.48 -33.77
CA PRO A 51 -57.95 -31.35 -32.42
C PRO A 51 -57.51 -32.43 -31.43
N LEU A 52 -57.11 -33.61 -31.92
CA LEU A 52 -56.52 -34.67 -31.10
C LEU A 52 -55.14 -34.25 -30.56
N ALA A 53 -54.38 -33.48 -31.34
CA ALA A 53 -53.04 -33.00 -31.00
C ALA A 53 -53.04 -31.80 -30.05
N ALA A 54 -54.08 -30.95 -30.03
CA ALA A 54 -54.17 -29.83 -29.08
C ALA A 54 -54.49 -30.31 -27.64
N GLY A 55 -55.34 -31.33 -27.50
CA GLY A 55 -55.55 -32.03 -26.22
C GLY A 55 -54.30 -32.79 -25.76
N LEU A 56 -53.61 -33.43 -26.71
CA LEU A 56 -52.30 -34.04 -26.48
C LEU A 56 -51.20 -33.01 -26.22
N ALA A 57 -51.27 -31.77 -26.72
CA ALA A 57 -50.25 -30.75 -26.53
C ALA A 57 -50.34 -30.07 -25.16
N SER A 58 -51.54 -29.88 -24.61
CA SER A 58 -51.72 -29.44 -23.21
C SER A 58 -51.33 -30.54 -22.22
N ALA A 59 -51.70 -31.79 -22.53
CA ALA A 59 -51.25 -32.96 -21.77
C ALA A 59 -49.74 -33.19 -21.92
N ALA A 60 -49.18 -33.00 -23.11
CA ALA A 60 -47.75 -33.09 -23.40
C ALA A 60 -46.99 -31.90 -22.85
N TRP A 61 -47.58 -30.71 -22.69
CA TRP A 61 -46.92 -29.58 -22.03
C TRP A 61 -46.85 -29.78 -20.52
N ASN A 62 -47.89 -30.35 -19.92
CA ASN A 62 -47.86 -30.78 -18.53
C ASN A 62 -46.94 -31.99 -18.31
N GLU A 63 -46.85 -32.91 -19.28
CA GLU A 63 -45.83 -33.96 -19.28
C GLU A 63 -44.43 -33.45 -19.66
N ILE A 64 -44.27 -32.37 -20.42
CA ILE A 64 -42.99 -31.67 -20.66
C ILE A 64 -42.58 -30.95 -19.38
N LYS A 65 -43.51 -30.35 -18.63
CA LYS A 65 -43.24 -29.80 -17.30
C LYS A 65 -42.82 -30.89 -16.33
N LYS A 66 -43.53 -32.02 -16.30
CA LYS A 66 -43.12 -33.19 -15.50
C LYS A 66 -41.83 -33.81 -16.02
N PHE A 67 -41.55 -33.80 -17.32
CA PHE A 67 -40.34 -34.31 -17.96
C PHE A 67 -39.16 -33.38 -17.73
N VAL A 68 -39.35 -32.05 -17.69
CA VAL A 68 -38.36 -31.03 -17.30
C VAL A 68 -38.08 -31.12 -15.81
N ASN A 69 -39.11 -31.32 -14.98
CA ASN A 69 -38.94 -31.61 -13.56
C ASN A 69 -38.27 -32.99 -13.32
N CYS A 70 -38.58 -34.00 -14.14
CA CYS A 70 -37.98 -35.33 -14.10
C CYS A 70 -36.57 -35.37 -14.71
N LEU A 71 -36.27 -34.49 -15.67
CA LEU A 71 -34.94 -34.20 -16.21
C LEU A 71 -34.05 -33.54 -15.15
N GLY A 72 -34.64 -32.64 -14.35
CA GLY A 72 -34.00 -32.08 -13.16
C GLY A 72 -33.55 -33.15 -12.17
N ASP A 73 -34.30 -34.26 -12.07
CA ASP A 73 -34.03 -35.36 -11.14
C ASP A 73 -33.16 -36.50 -11.72
N MET A 74 -33.16 -36.75 -13.05
CA MET A 74 -32.44 -37.89 -13.65
C MET A 74 -31.05 -37.58 -14.23
N LEU A 75 -30.76 -36.34 -14.66
CA LEU A 75 -29.49 -35.97 -15.29
C LEU A 75 -29.09 -34.55 -14.87
N SER A 76 -28.05 -34.43 -14.04
CA SER A 76 -27.62 -33.12 -13.57
C SER A 76 -27.24 -32.23 -14.76
N LEU A 77 -27.86 -31.05 -14.86
CA LEU A 77 -27.51 -30.00 -15.84
C LEU A 77 -26.00 -29.69 -15.84
N CYS A 78 -25.33 -29.95 -14.72
CA CYS A 78 -23.88 -29.93 -14.59
C CYS A 78 -23.15 -30.77 -15.65
N THR A 79 -23.52 -32.04 -15.82
CA THR A 79 -22.80 -32.96 -16.73
C THR A 79 -22.91 -32.52 -18.20
N VAL A 80 -24.00 -31.82 -18.50
CA VAL A 80 -24.42 -31.42 -19.85
C VAL A 80 -23.81 -30.08 -20.23
N LEU A 81 -23.92 -29.09 -19.35
CA LEU A 81 -23.55 -27.71 -19.62
C LEU A 81 -22.11 -27.41 -19.21
N ILE A 82 -21.69 -27.94 -18.06
CA ILE A 82 -20.36 -27.70 -17.50
C ILE A 82 -19.36 -28.73 -18.04
N GLY A 83 -19.81 -29.96 -18.27
CA GLY A 83 -19.04 -31.01 -18.96
C GLY A 83 -18.01 -31.71 -18.08
N ASP A 84 -16.97 -32.26 -18.71
CA ASP A 84 -15.95 -33.12 -18.10
C ASP A 84 -14.96 -32.41 -17.16
N GLN A 85 -14.86 -31.08 -17.24
CA GLN A 85 -13.91 -30.29 -16.47
C GLN A 85 -14.32 -30.11 -15.00
N CYS A 86 -15.62 -30.10 -14.71
CA CYS A 86 -16.12 -29.86 -13.35
C CYS A 86 -16.74 -31.11 -12.75
N ASP A 87 -16.61 -31.24 -11.44
CA ASP A 87 -17.00 -32.40 -10.67
C ASP A 87 -18.45 -32.26 -10.21
N CYS A 88 -19.36 -32.80 -11.02
CA CYS A 88 -20.79 -32.82 -10.69
C CYS A 88 -21.10 -33.70 -9.47
N GLU A 89 -20.29 -34.73 -9.21
CA GLU A 89 -20.42 -35.55 -7.99
C GLU A 89 -19.83 -34.84 -6.78
N GLY A 90 -18.78 -34.04 -6.99
CA GLY A 90 -18.17 -33.16 -6.00
C GLY A 90 -19.00 -31.94 -5.60
N GLY A 91 -20.18 -31.73 -6.19
CA GLY A 91 -21.10 -30.63 -5.86
C GLY A 91 -21.15 -29.48 -6.85
N SER A 92 -20.58 -29.64 -8.06
CA SER A 92 -20.80 -28.69 -9.16
C SER A 92 -22.25 -28.73 -9.62
N TYR A 93 -22.84 -27.58 -9.92
CA TYR A 93 -24.24 -27.48 -10.34
C TYR A 93 -24.48 -26.31 -11.29
N VAL A 94 -25.55 -26.41 -12.07
CA VAL A 94 -26.18 -25.28 -12.76
C VAL A 94 -27.59 -25.19 -12.22
N ASP A 95 -27.91 -24.07 -11.58
CA ASP A 95 -29.24 -23.76 -11.04
C ASP A 95 -29.83 -22.60 -11.84
N VAL A 96 -30.95 -22.86 -12.51
CA VAL A 96 -31.67 -21.85 -13.29
C VAL A 96 -33.03 -21.66 -12.64
N SER A 97 -33.23 -20.51 -12.01
CA SER A 97 -34.51 -20.11 -11.44
C SER A 97 -35.02 -18.83 -12.11
N LEU A 98 -36.26 -18.44 -11.80
CA LEU A 98 -36.87 -17.23 -12.39
C LEU A 98 -36.16 -15.93 -11.98
N ASP A 99 -35.46 -15.95 -10.83
CA ASP A 99 -34.87 -14.75 -10.22
C ASP A 99 -33.34 -14.74 -10.30
N LYS A 100 -32.71 -15.89 -10.56
CA LYS A 100 -31.25 -16.02 -10.66
C LYS A 100 -30.82 -17.20 -11.53
N PHE A 101 -29.66 -17.03 -12.16
CA PHE A 101 -28.87 -18.06 -12.80
C PHE A 101 -27.59 -18.27 -11.97
N SER A 102 -27.39 -19.47 -11.42
CA SER A 102 -26.21 -19.81 -10.63
C SER A 102 -25.46 -20.99 -11.25
N VAL A 103 -24.14 -20.88 -11.33
CA VAL A 103 -23.23 -21.94 -11.76
C VAL A 103 -22.18 -22.10 -10.69
N ARG A 104 -22.02 -23.33 -10.19
CA ARG A 104 -20.85 -23.74 -9.40
C ARG A 104 -20.06 -24.78 -10.18
N CYS A 105 -18.78 -24.52 -10.38
CA CYS A 105 -17.84 -25.46 -10.97
C CYS A 105 -16.69 -25.70 -9.99
N ILE A 106 -16.65 -26.93 -9.45
CA ILE A 106 -15.52 -27.49 -8.72
C ILE A 106 -14.69 -28.25 -9.76
N PHE A 107 -13.49 -27.79 -10.08
CA PHE A 107 -12.70 -28.44 -11.13
C PHE A 107 -12.19 -29.82 -10.67
N LYS A 108 -12.30 -30.84 -11.54
CA LYS A 108 -11.74 -32.17 -11.24
C LYS A 108 -10.22 -32.09 -11.18
N ALA A 109 -9.56 -32.88 -10.33
CA ALA A 109 -8.10 -32.97 -10.32
C ALA A 109 -7.50 -33.38 -11.69
N ALA A 110 -8.24 -34.18 -12.47
CA ALA A 110 -7.84 -34.60 -13.82
C ALA A 110 -8.19 -33.59 -14.93
N ALA A 111 -8.91 -32.51 -14.61
CA ALA A 111 -9.29 -31.48 -15.57
C ALA A 111 -8.07 -30.73 -16.11
N ASP A 112 -8.17 -30.17 -17.31
CA ASP A 112 -7.07 -29.40 -17.91
C ASP A 112 -6.76 -28.15 -17.08
N PHE A 113 -7.76 -27.59 -16.40
CA PHE A 113 -7.61 -26.43 -15.51
C PHE A 113 -6.83 -26.72 -14.24
N SER A 114 -6.86 -27.97 -13.77
CA SER A 114 -6.20 -28.39 -12.53
C SER A 114 -4.76 -28.85 -12.76
N LYS A 115 -4.31 -29.00 -14.01
CA LYS A 115 -2.92 -29.37 -14.30
C LYS A 115 -1.96 -28.30 -13.75
N GLY A 116 -0.76 -28.74 -13.37
CA GLY A 116 0.34 -27.83 -13.07
C GLY A 116 0.88 -27.26 -14.37
N PHE A 117 1.07 -25.95 -14.46
CA PHE A 117 1.73 -25.29 -15.59
C PHE A 117 2.99 -24.64 -15.08
N GLY A 118 4.09 -24.82 -15.80
CA GLY A 118 5.37 -24.29 -15.40
C GLY A 118 6.19 -23.78 -16.57
N VAL A 119 7.22 -23.01 -16.21
CA VAL A 119 8.26 -22.54 -17.11
C VAL A 119 9.58 -23.06 -16.58
N ARG A 120 10.38 -23.71 -17.41
CA ARG A 120 11.70 -24.22 -17.05
C ARG A 120 12.78 -23.40 -17.73
N ALA A 121 13.82 -23.04 -17.00
CA ALA A 121 15.01 -22.43 -17.58
C ALA A 121 15.64 -23.38 -18.62
N VAL A 122 15.92 -22.85 -19.82
CA VAL A 122 16.62 -23.57 -20.89
C VAL A 122 18.08 -23.13 -21.00
N PRO A 123 19.01 -24.03 -21.35
CA PRO A 123 20.40 -23.66 -21.61
C PRO A 123 20.50 -22.62 -22.73
N LYS A 124 21.38 -21.62 -22.57
CA LYS A 124 21.61 -20.52 -23.54
C LYS A 124 21.92 -20.98 -24.97
N LYS A 125 22.35 -22.23 -25.19
CA LYS A 125 22.67 -22.76 -26.52
C LYS A 125 21.45 -23.11 -27.37
N ASP A 126 20.29 -23.30 -26.74
CA ASP A 126 19.06 -23.73 -27.39
C ASP A 126 18.08 -22.56 -27.60
N LEU A 127 18.33 -21.42 -26.95
CA LEU A 127 17.84 -20.12 -27.42
C LEU A 127 18.62 -19.81 -28.70
N GLY A 128 17.94 -19.58 -29.82
CA GLY A 128 18.53 -19.40 -31.15
C GLY A 128 19.71 -18.41 -31.21
N GLN A 129 20.42 -18.37 -32.34
CA GLN A 129 21.59 -17.50 -32.51
C GLN A 129 21.33 -16.08 -31.97
N PRO A 130 22.33 -15.39 -31.36
CA PRO A 130 22.16 -14.14 -30.60
C PRO A 130 21.46 -12.94 -31.30
N GLY A 131 20.94 -13.10 -32.53
CA GLY A 131 20.05 -12.16 -33.21
C GLY A 131 18.55 -12.54 -33.19
N GLU A 132 18.14 -13.67 -32.61
CA GLU A 132 16.72 -14.09 -32.55
C GLU A 132 16.03 -13.85 -31.18
N MET A 133 16.76 -13.35 -30.18
CA MET A 133 16.09 -12.71 -29.03
C MET A 133 15.57 -11.33 -29.45
N MET A 134 14.40 -11.33 -30.09
CA MET A 134 13.54 -10.19 -30.42
C MET A 134 14.25 -8.84 -30.68
N GLU A 135 14.84 -8.72 -31.86
CA GLU A 135 15.02 -7.41 -32.53
C GLU A 135 13.69 -6.88 -33.11
N GLY A 136 12.57 -7.57 -32.84
CA GLY A 136 11.24 -7.10 -33.21
C GLY A 136 10.74 -6.04 -32.25
N LEU A 137 10.70 -4.78 -32.72
CA LEU A 137 9.79 -3.69 -32.32
C LEU A 137 10.36 -2.55 -31.48
N PHE A 138 11.61 -2.17 -31.73
CA PHE A 138 11.94 -0.74 -31.69
C PHE A 138 11.59 -0.15 -33.06
N GLU A 139 10.39 0.41 -33.21
CA GLU A 139 10.11 1.31 -34.33
C GLU A 139 11.05 2.52 -34.23
N GLU A 140 11.72 2.87 -35.33
CA GLU A 140 12.66 4.02 -35.43
C GLU A 140 12.00 5.39 -35.12
N ASP A 141 10.69 5.43 -34.89
CA ASP A 141 9.89 6.67 -34.77
C ASP A 141 9.80 7.26 -33.35
N GLY A 142 10.57 6.75 -32.38
CA GLY A 142 10.64 7.34 -31.03
C GLY A 142 9.34 7.27 -30.21
N LYS A 143 8.34 6.51 -30.66
CA LYS A 143 7.17 6.13 -29.86
C LYS A 143 7.44 4.77 -29.24
N SER A 144 7.69 4.73 -27.93
CA SER A 144 7.79 3.47 -27.20
C SER A 144 6.45 2.74 -27.30
N SER A 145 6.32 1.79 -28.23
CA SER A 145 5.25 0.80 -28.13
C SER A 145 5.50 0.07 -26.81
N GLY A 146 4.56 0.10 -25.86
CA GLY A 146 4.72 -0.43 -24.50
C GLY A 146 4.83 -1.95 -24.43
N ARG A 147 5.56 -2.58 -25.37
CA ARG A 147 5.77 -4.02 -25.42
C ARG A 147 6.67 -4.44 -24.27
N MET A 148 6.10 -5.25 -23.39
CA MET A 148 6.77 -5.80 -22.22
C MET A 148 7.79 -6.87 -22.60
N THR A 149 8.93 -6.86 -21.92
CA THR A 149 9.97 -7.89 -22.03
C THR A 149 9.44 -9.24 -21.53
N ILE A 150 9.62 -10.30 -22.33
CA ILE A 150 9.14 -11.65 -22.00
C ILE A 150 10.22 -12.42 -21.22
N LEU A 151 9.84 -13.09 -20.13
CA LEU A 151 10.75 -13.95 -19.36
C LEU A 151 11.19 -15.19 -20.17
N PRO A 152 12.49 -15.56 -20.16
CA PRO A 152 12.99 -16.73 -20.87
C PRO A 152 12.52 -18.05 -20.24
N GLY A 153 12.44 -19.12 -21.04
CA GLY A 153 12.15 -20.49 -20.57
C GLY A 153 11.25 -21.31 -21.52
N GLU A 154 11.19 -22.62 -21.29
CA GLU A 154 10.29 -23.54 -21.98
C GLU A 154 9.08 -23.86 -21.11
N GLU A 155 7.89 -23.81 -21.71
CA GLU A 155 6.65 -24.18 -21.03
C GLU A 155 6.52 -25.69 -20.90
N TYR A 156 6.06 -26.15 -19.73
CA TYR A 156 5.75 -27.55 -19.51
C TYR A 156 4.47 -27.72 -18.68
N VAL A 157 3.86 -28.89 -18.82
CA VAL A 157 2.63 -29.26 -18.10
C VAL A 157 2.91 -30.45 -17.19
N GLN A 158 2.44 -30.39 -15.96
CA GLN A 158 2.50 -31.45 -14.97
C GLN A 158 1.08 -31.92 -14.61
N ALA A 159 0.91 -33.22 -14.35
CA ALA A 159 -0.34 -33.72 -13.77
C ALA A 159 -0.57 -33.11 -12.37
N PHE A 160 -1.84 -32.97 -11.98
CA PHE A 160 -2.21 -32.45 -10.66
C PHE A 160 -1.61 -33.32 -9.54
N LYS A 161 -0.98 -32.68 -8.56
CA LYS A 161 -0.47 -33.28 -7.33
C LYS A 161 -1.26 -32.81 -6.12
N SER A 162 -1.58 -33.72 -5.21
CA SER A 162 -2.27 -33.43 -3.95
C SER A 162 -1.36 -32.72 -2.94
N ALA A 163 -1.92 -31.97 -1.99
CA ALA A 163 -1.21 -31.10 -1.04
C ALA A 163 -0.03 -31.76 -0.28
N ASN A 164 -0.02 -33.09 -0.13
CA ASN A 164 1.05 -33.80 0.57
C ASN A 164 2.19 -34.27 -0.36
N GLU A 165 2.02 -34.16 -1.66
CA GLU A 165 3.03 -34.52 -2.66
C GLU A 165 3.91 -33.30 -2.96
N VAL A 166 5.22 -33.52 -3.00
CA VAL A 166 6.20 -32.51 -3.42
C VAL A 166 5.87 -32.07 -4.85
N LEU A 167 5.60 -30.78 -5.04
CA LEU A 167 5.16 -30.25 -6.33
C LEU A 167 6.27 -30.45 -7.37
N LYS A 168 7.51 -30.18 -6.98
CA LYS A 168 8.70 -30.35 -7.82
C LYS A 168 9.93 -30.72 -6.99
N GLU A 169 10.62 -31.78 -7.41
CA GLU A 169 11.95 -32.11 -6.88
C GLU A 169 12.92 -30.95 -7.22
N PRO A 170 13.68 -30.42 -6.24
CA PRO A 170 14.68 -29.39 -6.51
C PRO A 170 15.68 -29.88 -7.55
N GLN A 171 15.61 -29.33 -8.76
CA GLN A 171 16.66 -29.53 -9.76
C GLN A 171 17.72 -28.47 -9.54
N ASP A 172 18.97 -28.87 -9.72
CA ASP A 172 20.12 -27.98 -9.54
C ASP A 172 20.17 -26.97 -10.70
N ILE A 173 19.44 -25.86 -10.57
CA ILE A 173 19.33 -24.80 -11.59
C ILE A 173 20.70 -24.29 -12.04
N LYS A 174 21.68 -24.30 -11.12
CA LYS A 174 23.06 -23.91 -11.41
C LYS A 174 23.65 -24.69 -12.58
N ASN A 175 23.35 -25.98 -12.67
CA ASN A 175 23.91 -26.85 -13.71
C ASN A 175 23.20 -26.67 -15.06
N TYR A 176 21.93 -26.26 -15.07
CA TYR A 176 21.13 -26.13 -16.30
C TYR A 176 21.19 -24.73 -16.91
N ALA A 177 21.18 -23.67 -16.09
CA ALA A 177 20.94 -22.31 -16.58
C ALA A 177 22.22 -21.49 -16.79
N LEU A 178 23.27 -21.69 -15.97
CA LEU A 178 24.52 -20.93 -16.03
C LEU A 178 25.69 -21.77 -16.57
N GLY A 179 25.48 -22.52 -17.65
CA GLY A 179 26.59 -23.21 -18.31
C GLY A 179 27.80 -22.29 -18.46
N ASN A 180 29.03 -22.80 -18.26
CA ASN A 180 30.32 -22.10 -18.11
C ASN A 180 30.72 -21.04 -19.19
N LYS A 181 29.82 -20.64 -20.08
CA LYS A 181 29.97 -19.57 -21.07
C LYS A 181 28.87 -18.51 -20.90
N THR A 182 28.94 -17.73 -19.82
CA THR A 182 28.17 -16.49 -19.73
C THR A 182 28.88 -15.40 -20.53
N THR A 183 28.51 -15.23 -21.80
CA THR A 183 28.78 -13.97 -22.50
C THR A 183 27.80 -12.95 -21.94
N SER A 184 28.31 -12.01 -21.14
CA SER A 184 27.58 -10.84 -20.65
C SER A 184 27.19 -10.00 -21.86
N GLU A 185 25.90 -9.94 -22.16
CA GLU A 185 25.35 -8.97 -23.11
C GLU A 185 24.69 -7.85 -22.32
N LYS A 186 24.87 -6.62 -22.82
CA LYS A 186 24.27 -5.41 -22.26
C LYS A 186 22.77 -5.43 -22.57
N SER A 187 21.95 -6.04 -21.72
CA SER A 187 20.50 -5.85 -21.77
C SER A 187 20.19 -4.47 -21.20
N GLY A 188 19.57 -3.59 -22.00
CA GLY A 188 19.40 -2.14 -21.77
C GLY A 188 18.61 -1.66 -20.55
N SER A 189 18.57 -2.44 -19.47
CA SER A 189 17.91 -2.13 -18.19
C SER A 189 18.86 -2.15 -16.98
N CYS A 190 20.07 -2.69 -17.14
CA CYS A 190 21.11 -2.74 -16.11
C CYS A 190 22.41 -2.15 -16.65
N GLU A 191 23.12 -1.37 -15.84
CA GLU A 191 24.35 -0.67 -16.25
C GLU A 191 25.46 -1.61 -16.79
N ALA A 192 25.58 -2.84 -16.27
CA ALA A 192 26.60 -3.80 -16.72
C ALA A 192 26.05 -5.12 -17.27
N SER A 193 25.33 -5.92 -16.48
CA SER A 193 24.81 -7.22 -16.93
C SER A 193 23.64 -7.70 -16.09
N LEU A 194 22.72 -8.45 -16.71
CA LEU A 194 21.63 -9.14 -16.05
C LEU A 194 21.47 -10.54 -16.65
N ASP A 195 21.71 -11.58 -15.86
CA ASP A 195 21.39 -12.97 -16.19
C ASP A 195 20.22 -13.41 -15.29
N VAL A 196 19.14 -13.89 -15.90
CA VAL A 196 17.95 -14.39 -15.21
C VAL A 196 17.69 -15.81 -15.65
N ALA A 197 17.58 -16.71 -14.67
CA ALA A 197 17.05 -18.06 -14.86
C ALA A 197 15.87 -18.27 -13.93
N LEU A 198 14.75 -18.68 -14.50
CA LEU A 198 13.52 -18.94 -13.77
C LEU A 198 13.06 -20.36 -14.03
N ASP A 199 12.75 -21.06 -12.96
CA ASP A 199 12.00 -22.30 -12.98
C ASP A 199 10.80 -22.18 -12.04
N GLY A 200 9.61 -22.19 -12.61
CA GLY A 200 8.36 -21.96 -11.91
C GLY A 200 7.34 -23.05 -12.25
N LEU A 201 6.52 -23.41 -11.28
CA LEU A 201 5.40 -24.32 -11.45
C LEU A 201 4.23 -23.87 -10.59
N VAL A 202 3.07 -23.66 -11.19
CA VAL A 202 1.84 -23.30 -10.49
C VAL A 202 0.76 -24.31 -10.82
N GLN A 203 0.05 -24.74 -9.79
CA GLN A 203 -1.11 -25.59 -9.88
C GLN A 203 -2.26 -24.91 -9.13
N PHE A 204 -3.43 -24.87 -9.76
CA PHE A 204 -4.60 -24.25 -9.15
C PHE A 204 -5.83 -25.13 -9.37
N SER A 205 -6.53 -25.46 -8.29
CA SER A 205 -7.83 -26.16 -8.37
C SER A 205 -8.91 -25.24 -7.79
N PRO A 206 -9.49 -24.36 -8.62
CA PRO A 206 -10.54 -23.48 -8.17
C PRO A 206 -11.88 -24.22 -7.95
N ASP A 207 -12.69 -23.66 -7.07
CA ASP A 207 -14.13 -23.84 -6.94
C ASP A 207 -14.74 -22.46 -7.21
N VAL A 208 -15.36 -22.32 -8.38
CA VAL A 208 -15.93 -21.07 -8.84
C VAL A 208 -17.43 -21.15 -8.74
N THR A 209 -18.04 -20.20 -8.04
CA THR A 209 -19.47 -19.97 -8.08
C THR A 209 -19.75 -18.61 -8.73
N MET A 210 -20.66 -18.57 -9.69
CA MET A 210 -21.18 -17.34 -10.27
C MET A 210 -22.69 -17.34 -10.14
N THR A 211 -23.26 -16.26 -9.61
CA THR A 211 -24.70 -16.02 -9.59
C THR A 211 -25.02 -14.72 -10.31
N VAL A 212 -25.80 -14.79 -11.37
CA VAL A 212 -26.38 -13.63 -12.07
C VAL A 212 -27.83 -13.50 -11.65
N TYR A 213 -28.17 -12.40 -11.00
CA TYR A 213 -29.54 -12.09 -10.60
C TYR A 213 -30.30 -11.41 -11.74
N LYS A 214 -31.62 -11.53 -11.74
CA LYS A 214 -32.49 -10.82 -12.69
C LYS A 214 -32.34 -9.29 -12.64
N SER A 215 -31.87 -8.75 -11.52
CA SER A 215 -31.52 -7.33 -11.36
C SER A 215 -30.31 -6.90 -12.19
N GLY A 216 -29.58 -7.83 -12.82
CA GLY A 216 -28.28 -7.57 -13.44
C GLY A 216 -27.12 -7.56 -12.46
N THR A 217 -27.39 -7.70 -11.15
CA THR A 217 -26.33 -7.94 -10.15
C THR A 217 -25.64 -9.26 -10.47
N THR A 218 -24.33 -9.24 -10.51
CA THR A 218 -23.52 -10.45 -10.69
C THR A 218 -22.63 -10.65 -9.48
N GLU A 219 -22.64 -11.86 -8.95
CA GLU A 219 -21.83 -12.26 -7.81
C GLU A 219 -20.91 -13.40 -8.23
N PHE A 220 -19.64 -13.23 -7.97
CA PHE A 220 -18.62 -14.25 -8.11
C PHE A 220 -18.12 -14.64 -6.74
N SER A 221 -17.95 -15.93 -6.52
CA SER A 221 -17.21 -16.49 -5.41
C SER A 221 -16.17 -17.43 -5.98
N ILE A 222 -14.94 -17.28 -5.49
CA ILE A 222 -13.84 -18.16 -5.80
C ILE A 222 -13.36 -18.75 -4.50
N SER A 223 -13.12 -20.05 -4.50
CA SER A 223 -12.28 -20.69 -3.48
C SER A 223 -11.34 -21.69 -4.14
N GLY A 224 -10.34 -22.19 -3.44
CA GLY A 224 -9.47 -23.24 -3.98
C GLY A 224 -8.14 -23.31 -3.28
N THR A 225 -7.24 -24.12 -3.80
CA THR A 225 -5.85 -24.17 -3.32
C THR A 225 -4.91 -23.86 -4.46
N VAL A 226 -4.08 -22.84 -4.26
CA VAL A 226 -2.97 -22.52 -5.14
C VAL A 226 -1.72 -23.18 -4.57
N ARG A 227 -1.00 -23.90 -5.42
CA ARG A 227 0.29 -24.50 -5.12
C ARG A 227 1.30 -23.91 -6.07
N ALA A 228 2.32 -23.26 -5.56
CA ALA A 228 3.36 -22.67 -6.37
C ALA A 228 4.73 -23.12 -5.89
N SER A 229 5.58 -23.50 -6.84
CA SER A 229 7.01 -23.71 -6.62
C SER A 229 7.75 -22.75 -7.53
N ILE A 230 8.66 -21.99 -6.94
CA ILE A 230 9.46 -21.01 -7.64
C ILE A 230 10.92 -21.20 -7.27
N HIS A 231 11.76 -21.14 -8.29
CA HIS A 231 13.19 -21.38 -8.20
C HIS A 231 13.84 -20.42 -9.19
N ALA A 232 14.52 -19.41 -8.69
CA ALA A 232 15.10 -18.36 -9.53
C ALA A 232 16.53 -18.08 -9.16
N LEU A 233 17.32 -17.80 -10.20
CA LEU A 233 18.69 -17.40 -10.10
C LEU A 233 18.86 -16.10 -10.89
N VAL A 234 19.12 -15.02 -10.19
CA VAL A 234 19.33 -13.70 -10.78
C VAL A 234 20.74 -13.26 -10.47
N LYS A 235 21.53 -13.02 -11.51
CA LYS A 235 22.86 -12.44 -11.40
C LYS A 235 22.83 -11.09 -12.08
N ALA A 236 23.10 -10.03 -11.33
CA ALA A 236 23.14 -8.68 -11.88
C ALA A 236 24.41 -7.94 -11.44
N GLN A 237 24.79 -6.96 -12.26
CA GLN A 237 25.87 -6.03 -11.99
C GLN A 237 25.44 -4.61 -12.38
N GLY A 238 25.53 -3.67 -11.44
CA GLY A 238 25.24 -2.25 -11.62
C GLY A 238 23.86 -1.81 -11.12
N SER A 239 23.47 -0.56 -11.43
CA SER A 239 22.09 -0.09 -11.25
C SER A 239 21.17 -0.73 -12.28
N CYS A 240 20.05 -1.27 -11.81
CA CYS A 240 19.09 -2.03 -12.59
C CYS A 240 17.67 -1.51 -12.33
N SER A 241 16.91 -1.30 -13.41
CA SER A 241 15.45 -1.19 -13.38
C SER A 241 14.90 -2.09 -14.48
N PHE A 242 14.45 -3.28 -14.11
CA PHE A 242 13.99 -4.29 -15.06
C PHE A 242 12.64 -4.85 -14.62
N HIS A 243 11.69 -4.86 -15.57
CA HIS A 243 10.39 -5.49 -15.42
C HIS A 243 10.17 -6.46 -16.58
N ALA A 244 9.87 -7.71 -16.26
CA ALA A 244 9.52 -8.72 -17.25
C ALA A 244 8.39 -9.60 -16.73
N GLN A 245 7.52 -10.01 -17.64
CA GLN A 245 6.39 -10.87 -17.32
C GLN A 245 6.21 -11.95 -18.39
N ARG A 246 5.65 -13.10 -18.00
CA ARG A 246 5.28 -14.17 -18.92
C ARG A 246 4.04 -14.91 -18.45
N GLY A 247 3.05 -15.01 -19.34
CA GLY A 247 1.91 -15.90 -19.16
C GLY A 247 2.20 -17.31 -19.72
N PHE A 248 1.74 -18.35 -19.04
CA PHE A 248 1.84 -19.75 -19.47
C PHE A 248 0.68 -20.59 -18.91
N PRO A 249 0.08 -21.52 -19.67
CA PRO A 249 0.40 -21.83 -21.05
C PRO A 249 -0.05 -20.69 -21.98
N ASP A 250 0.64 -20.52 -23.10
CA ASP A 250 0.20 -19.66 -24.20
C ASP A 250 -0.28 -20.53 -25.37
N PRO A 251 -1.58 -20.49 -25.75
CA PRO A 251 -2.66 -19.66 -25.22
C PRO A 251 -3.23 -20.15 -23.87
N PRO A 252 -3.92 -19.27 -23.11
CA PRO A 252 -4.52 -19.58 -21.82
C PRO A 252 -5.56 -20.71 -21.93
N LYS A 253 -5.72 -21.48 -20.85
CA LYS A 253 -6.78 -22.48 -20.76
C LYS A 253 -8.12 -21.77 -20.69
N LYS A 254 -9.08 -22.24 -21.47
CA LYS A 254 -10.40 -21.62 -21.57
C LYS A 254 -11.51 -22.66 -21.47
N LYS A 255 -12.61 -22.27 -20.83
CA LYS A 255 -13.86 -23.03 -20.78
C LYS A 255 -15.01 -22.06 -20.97
N ILE A 256 -15.94 -22.42 -21.84
CA ILE A 256 -17.16 -21.64 -22.08
C ILE A 256 -18.35 -22.52 -21.72
N ILE A 257 -19.19 -22.00 -20.84
CA ILE A 257 -20.40 -22.66 -20.35
C ILE A 257 -21.57 -21.76 -20.76
N CYS A 258 -22.37 -22.19 -21.73
CA CYS A 258 -23.52 -21.42 -22.18
C CYS A 258 -24.82 -22.05 -21.67
N ALA A 259 -25.69 -21.22 -21.12
CA ALA A 259 -27.01 -21.58 -20.70
C ALA A 259 -27.95 -20.41 -20.99
N PRO A 260 -29.10 -20.66 -21.62
CA PRO A 260 -30.03 -19.58 -22.01
C PRO A 260 -29.36 -18.38 -22.71
N PRO A 261 -29.71 -17.09 -22.46
CA PRO A 261 -29.01 -15.96 -23.11
C PRO A 261 -27.64 -15.63 -22.48
N PHE A 262 -27.11 -16.48 -21.59
CA PHE A 262 -25.89 -16.22 -20.86
C PHE A 262 -24.80 -17.25 -21.17
N CYS A 263 -23.56 -16.80 -21.33
CA CYS A 263 -22.38 -17.65 -21.35
C CYS A 263 -21.43 -17.22 -20.24
N LEU A 264 -20.80 -18.16 -19.54
CA LEU A 264 -19.67 -17.92 -18.66
C LEU A 264 -18.40 -18.37 -19.37
N VAL A 265 -17.49 -17.43 -19.60
CA VAL A 265 -16.14 -17.69 -20.09
C VAL A 265 -15.20 -17.72 -18.89
N ILE A 266 -14.52 -18.83 -18.69
CA ILE A 266 -13.50 -19.02 -17.66
C ILE A 266 -12.17 -19.12 -18.37
N LEU A 267 -11.24 -18.23 -18.05
CA LEU A 267 -9.87 -18.21 -18.57
C LEU A 267 -8.90 -18.42 -17.41
N LEU A 268 -7.96 -19.33 -17.58
CA LEU A 268 -6.90 -19.59 -16.62
C LEU A 268 -5.54 -19.55 -17.34
N GLN A 269 -4.69 -18.64 -16.90
CA GLN A 269 -3.28 -18.59 -17.27
C GLN A 269 -2.46 -18.50 -15.99
N MET A 270 -1.32 -19.17 -15.92
CA MET A 270 -0.33 -18.87 -14.90
C MET A 270 0.53 -17.71 -15.37
N MET A 271 1.04 -16.92 -14.46
CA MET A 271 1.87 -15.77 -14.77
C MET A 271 3.08 -15.77 -13.86
N ALA A 272 4.23 -15.45 -14.42
CA ALA A 272 5.44 -15.11 -13.71
C ALA A 272 5.79 -13.65 -13.98
N GLU A 273 6.12 -12.91 -12.94
CA GLU A 273 6.55 -11.50 -12.99
C GLU A 273 7.91 -11.39 -12.29
N LEU A 274 8.80 -10.59 -12.87
CA LEU A 274 10.10 -10.25 -12.31
C LEU A 274 10.24 -8.74 -12.30
N HIS A 275 10.44 -8.20 -11.11
CA HIS A 275 10.74 -6.80 -10.87
C HIS A 275 12.09 -6.70 -10.17
N LEU A 276 13.05 -6.03 -10.81
CA LEU A 276 14.36 -5.73 -10.25
C LEU A 276 14.54 -4.22 -10.24
N GLU A 277 14.73 -3.64 -9.06
CA GLU A 277 14.98 -2.21 -8.86
C GLU A 277 16.18 -2.00 -7.93
N GLY A 278 17.11 -1.12 -8.28
CA GLY A 278 18.21 -0.69 -7.42
C GLY A 278 19.60 -1.12 -7.91
N THR A 279 20.60 -1.03 -7.04
CA THR A 279 22.01 -1.34 -7.40
C THR A 279 22.37 -2.73 -6.90
N LEU A 280 22.47 -3.70 -7.80
CA LEU A 280 22.76 -5.10 -7.50
C LEU A 280 24.11 -5.51 -8.09
N THR A 281 25.02 -5.99 -7.26
CA THR A 281 26.24 -6.69 -7.71
C THR A 281 26.33 -8.04 -7.01
N GLY A 282 26.05 -9.10 -7.76
CA GLY A 282 26.16 -10.47 -7.27
C GLY A 282 25.05 -11.38 -7.78
N THR A 283 24.84 -12.47 -7.05
CA THR A 283 23.89 -13.53 -7.41
C THR A 283 22.90 -13.73 -6.26
N ILE A 284 21.62 -13.76 -6.60
CA ILE A 284 20.51 -14.10 -5.71
C ILE A 284 19.91 -15.40 -6.22
N GLU A 285 19.86 -16.43 -5.37
CA GLU A 285 19.22 -17.71 -5.66
C GLU A 285 18.04 -17.89 -4.69
N ALA A 286 16.82 -17.67 -5.17
CA ALA A 286 15.60 -17.75 -4.37
C ALA A 286 14.82 -19.02 -4.68
N SER A 287 14.40 -19.75 -3.64
CA SER A 287 13.48 -20.87 -3.80
C SER A 287 12.36 -20.91 -2.76
N SER A 288 11.14 -21.13 -3.23
CA SER A 288 9.97 -21.23 -2.37
C SER A 288 8.98 -22.25 -2.92
N GLU A 289 8.43 -23.10 -2.05
CA GLU A 289 7.27 -23.94 -2.35
C GLU A 289 6.17 -23.61 -1.34
N VAL A 290 5.01 -23.17 -1.84
CA VAL A 290 3.91 -22.63 -1.02
C VAL A 290 2.59 -23.22 -1.47
N ASP A 291 1.83 -23.70 -0.50
CA ASP A 291 0.44 -24.13 -0.64
C ASP A 291 -0.45 -23.18 0.18
N PHE A 292 -1.42 -22.52 -0.48
CA PHE A 292 -2.32 -21.60 0.20
C PHE A 292 -3.75 -21.64 -0.36
N GLY A 293 -4.70 -21.39 0.52
CA GLY A 293 -6.12 -21.26 0.19
C GLY A 293 -6.45 -19.96 -0.54
N VAL A 294 -7.22 -20.06 -1.62
CA VAL A 294 -8.07 -19.04 -2.23
C VAL A 294 -9.41 -18.89 -1.50
N GLU A 295 -9.87 -17.77 -0.95
CA GLU A 295 -11.32 -17.51 -0.82
C GLU A 295 -11.64 -16.04 -1.04
N GLY A 296 -12.47 -15.75 -2.03
CA GLY A 296 -12.85 -14.41 -2.43
C GLY A 296 -14.27 -14.33 -2.95
N ARG A 297 -14.90 -13.15 -2.81
CA ARG A 297 -16.22 -12.84 -3.30
C ARG A 297 -16.23 -11.44 -3.90
N VAL A 298 -16.78 -11.31 -5.11
CA VAL A 298 -16.94 -10.04 -5.81
C VAL A 298 -18.39 -9.92 -6.23
N LYS A 299 -19.05 -8.86 -5.79
CA LYS A 299 -20.44 -8.56 -6.15
C LYS A 299 -20.49 -7.24 -6.90
N VAL A 300 -20.87 -7.29 -8.16
CA VAL A 300 -21.01 -6.13 -9.04
C VAL A 300 -22.49 -5.84 -9.25
N THR A 301 -22.93 -4.64 -8.90
CA THR A 301 -24.31 -4.19 -9.11
C THR A 301 -24.51 -3.66 -10.53
N GLN A 302 -25.77 -3.49 -10.94
CA GLN A 302 -26.09 -2.91 -12.24
C GLN A 302 -25.59 -1.45 -12.40
N SER A 303 -25.32 -0.75 -11.30
CA SER A 303 -24.78 0.61 -11.33
C SER A 303 -23.26 0.66 -11.51
N GLY A 304 -22.57 -0.48 -11.54
CA GLY A 304 -21.12 -0.57 -11.56
C GLY A 304 -20.46 -0.52 -10.17
N HIS A 305 -21.25 -0.55 -9.08
CA HIS A 305 -20.68 -0.61 -7.73
C HIS A 305 -20.17 -2.03 -7.45
N ALA A 306 -18.94 -2.13 -6.92
CA ALA A 306 -18.32 -3.40 -6.59
C ALA A 306 -18.10 -3.54 -5.07
N GLU A 307 -18.66 -4.59 -4.50
CA GLU A 307 -18.35 -5.05 -3.14
C GLU A 307 -17.36 -6.21 -3.26
N VAL A 308 -16.21 -6.09 -2.60
CA VAL A 308 -15.16 -7.11 -2.60
C VAL A 308 -14.90 -7.59 -1.18
N ASP A 309 -14.89 -8.91 -1.02
CA ASP A 309 -14.62 -9.60 0.23
C ASP A 309 -13.58 -10.70 -0.03
N MET A 310 -12.54 -10.76 0.79
CA MET A 310 -11.43 -11.70 0.70
C MET A 310 -11.13 -12.26 2.07
N LYS A 311 -10.97 -13.59 2.18
CA LYS A 311 -10.56 -14.23 3.44
C LYS A 311 -9.12 -14.70 3.37
N SER A 312 -8.40 -14.47 4.47
CA SER A 312 -7.03 -14.93 4.62
C SER A 312 -6.96 -16.45 4.74
N PRO A 313 -6.10 -17.12 3.96
CA PRO A 313 -5.99 -18.57 4.02
C PRO A 313 -5.09 -19.11 5.13
N SER A 314 -5.24 -20.42 5.40
CA SER A 314 -4.18 -21.22 6.00
C SER A 314 -3.08 -21.48 4.96
N ILE A 315 -1.82 -21.41 5.40
CA ILE A 315 -0.64 -21.52 4.53
C ILE A 315 0.26 -22.63 5.04
N GLY A 316 0.65 -23.54 4.14
CA GLY A 316 1.76 -24.47 4.32
C GLY A 316 2.91 -24.04 3.41
N HIS A 317 4.14 -23.99 3.92
CA HIS A 317 5.29 -23.58 3.11
C HIS A 317 6.55 -24.40 3.45
N LYS A 318 7.44 -24.53 2.45
CA LYS A 318 8.81 -25.02 2.58
C LYS A 318 9.73 -24.09 1.82
N ASN A 319 10.79 -23.63 2.47
CA ASN A 319 11.68 -22.60 1.92
C ASN A 319 13.14 -23.10 1.91
N GLY A 320 13.91 -22.69 0.90
CA GLY A 320 15.35 -22.92 0.78
C GLY A 320 16.03 -21.74 0.10
N PHE A 321 17.28 -21.41 0.46
CA PHE A 321 17.86 -20.16 -0.02
C PHE A 321 19.38 -20.04 0.05
N ALA A 322 19.96 -19.26 -0.88
CA ALA A 322 21.34 -18.77 -0.83
C ALA A 322 21.48 -17.35 -1.44
N ILE A 323 22.10 -16.41 -0.72
CA ILE A 323 22.52 -15.09 -1.25
C ILE A 323 24.04 -15.04 -1.31
N GLY A 324 24.57 -14.54 -2.42
CA GLY A 324 25.92 -13.98 -2.50
C GLY A 324 25.89 -12.67 -3.29
N ALA A 325 25.48 -11.57 -2.65
CA ALA A 325 25.31 -10.28 -3.31
C ALA A 325 25.63 -9.09 -2.40
N SER A 326 26.30 -8.07 -2.93
CA SER A 326 26.45 -6.74 -2.32
C SER A 326 25.47 -5.78 -2.98
N ALA A 327 24.52 -5.18 -2.25
CA ALA A 327 23.50 -4.37 -2.91
C ALA A 327 22.66 -3.46 -1.99
N GLY A 328 22.17 -2.38 -2.60
CA GLY A 328 20.95 -1.66 -2.23
C GLY A 328 19.92 -1.90 -3.34
N ALA A 329 19.25 -3.05 -3.33
CA ALA A 329 18.34 -3.48 -4.40
C ALA A 329 17.15 -4.27 -3.85
N SER A 330 16.02 -4.19 -4.55
CA SER A 330 14.86 -5.07 -4.40
C SER A 330 14.71 -5.93 -5.65
N LEU A 331 14.64 -7.25 -5.43
CA LEU A 331 14.29 -8.23 -6.43
C LEU A 331 12.99 -8.89 -5.99
N LEU A 332 11.89 -8.55 -6.65
CA LEU A 332 10.60 -9.19 -6.47
C LEU A 332 10.34 -10.15 -7.62
N LEU A 333 10.09 -11.40 -7.27
CA LEU A 333 9.69 -12.43 -8.20
C LEU A 333 8.32 -12.97 -7.77
N SER A 334 7.37 -12.95 -8.69
CA SER A 334 5.98 -13.28 -8.40
C SER A 334 5.51 -14.37 -9.36
N ILE A 335 4.78 -15.35 -8.85
CA ILE A 335 4.18 -16.41 -9.67
C ILE A 335 2.79 -16.80 -9.14
N GLY A 336 1.81 -16.95 -10.02
CA GLY A 336 0.45 -17.30 -9.60
C GLY A 336 -0.50 -17.51 -10.77
N PRO A 337 -1.70 -18.06 -10.54
CA PRO A 337 -2.75 -18.08 -11.55
C PRO A 337 -3.35 -16.68 -11.75
N VAL A 338 -3.81 -16.45 -12.96
CA VAL A 338 -4.64 -15.33 -13.40
C VAL A 338 -5.95 -15.96 -13.89
N LEU A 339 -6.95 -16.00 -13.00
CA LEU A 339 -8.27 -16.56 -13.31
C LEU A 339 -9.22 -15.43 -13.69
N THR A 340 -9.65 -15.39 -14.95
CA THR A 340 -10.67 -14.45 -15.41
C THR A 340 -12.01 -15.15 -15.59
N LEU A 341 -13.02 -14.62 -14.92
CA LEU A 341 -14.42 -15.01 -15.03
C LEU A 341 -15.16 -13.94 -15.80
N TRP A 342 -15.75 -14.31 -16.92
CA TRP A 342 -16.41 -13.37 -17.81
C TRP A 342 -17.82 -13.85 -18.19
N PRO A 343 -18.87 -13.34 -17.50
CA PRO A 343 -20.23 -13.52 -17.94
C PRO A 343 -20.47 -12.72 -19.22
N LEU A 344 -21.13 -13.34 -20.18
CA LEU A 344 -21.53 -12.76 -21.44
C LEU A 344 -23.06 -12.85 -21.56
N PRO A 345 -23.77 -11.72 -21.59
CA PRO A 345 -23.27 -10.35 -21.45
C PRO A 345 -22.82 -10.03 -20.01
N GLY A 346 -21.84 -9.15 -19.86
CA GLY A 346 -21.31 -8.73 -18.56
C GLY A 346 -19.82 -8.35 -18.60
N VAL A 347 -19.28 -8.00 -17.43
CA VAL A 347 -17.90 -7.51 -17.27
C VAL A 347 -16.96 -8.64 -16.80
N PRO A 348 -15.75 -8.76 -17.36
CA PRO A 348 -14.76 -9.72 -16.88
C PRO A 348 -14.26 -9.30 -15.48
N ILE A 349 -14.07 -10.30 -14.61
CA ILE A 349 -13.44 -10.16 -13.30
C ILE A 349 -12.25 -11.10 -13.25
N THR A 350 -11.08 -10.59 -12.89
CA THR A 350 -9.83 -11.33 -12.84
C THR A 350 -9.30 -11.40 -11.42
N PHE A 351 -9.04 -12.62 -10.96
CA PHE A 351 -8.41 -12.93 -9.68
C PHE A 351 -6.96 -13.29 -9.91
N ARG A 352 -6.06 -12.65 -9.16
CA ARG A 352 -4.60 -12.85 -9.25
C ARG A 352 -4.02 -13.20 -7.88
N PRO A 353 -4.17 -14.44 -7.40
CA PRO A 353 -3.49 -14.87 -6.19
C PRO A 353 -2.04 -15.24 -6.49
N PHE A 354 -1.08 -14.46 -6.01
CA PHE A 354 0.33 -14.64 -6.32
C PHE A 354 1.13 -15.06 -5.08
N VAL A 355 2.12 -15.92 -5.32
CA VAL A 355 3.24 -16.15 -4.40
C VAL A 355 4.37 -15.27 -4.84
N ASN A 356 4.90 -14.50 -3.90
CA ASN A 356 5.97 -13.56 -4.11
C ASN A 356 7.18 -13.98 -3.28
N ALA A 357 8.34 -13.91 -3.90
CA ALA A 357 9.64 -13.98 -3.22
C ALA A 357 10.35 -12.65 -3.49
N GLU A 358 10.53 -11.85 -2.45
CA GLU A 358 11.17 -10.54 -2.53
C GLU A 358 12.46 -10.52 -1.71
N ALA A 359 13.59 -10.46 -2.41
CA ALA A 359 14.88 -10.24 -1.80
C ALA A 359 15.18 -8.75 -1.76
N LYS A 360 15.24 -8.17 -0.56
CA LYS A 360 15.73 -6.81 -0.33
C LYS A 360 17.06 -6.88 0.38
N ALA A 361 18.06 -6.22 -0.17
CA ALA A 361 19.36 -6.08 0.46
C ALA A 361 19.75 -4.60 0.51
N GLN A 362 20.43 -4.23 1.58
CA GLN A 362 20.94 -2.90 1.82
C GLN A 362 22.32 -3.00 2.45
N GLY A 363 23.30 -2.33 1.85
CA GLY A 363 24.69 -2.33 2.31
C GLY A 363 25.60 -3.34 1.59
N ASN A 364 26.85 -3.40 2.05
CA ASN A 364 27.89 -4.22 1.44
C ASN A 364 27.97 -5.56 2.19
N LEU A 365 27.44 -6.64 1.61
CA LEU A 365 27.55 -7.98 2.17
C LEU A 365 28.79 -8.65 1.57
N THR A 366 29.82 -8.87 2.38
CA THR A 366 30.97 -9.67 1.97
C THR A 366 30.57 -11.15 1.99
N PRO A 367 30.74 -11.88 0.88
CA PRO A 367 30.31 -13.28 0.75
C PRO A 367 31.19 -14.29 1.52
N GLU A 368 31.80 -13.90 2.64
CA GLU A 368 32.57 -14.83 3.47
C GLU A 368 31.61 -15.81 4.16
N LEU A 369 31.60 -17.02 3.60
CA LEU A 369 31.04 -18.23 4.18
C LEU A 369 31.36 -18.30 5.69
N VAL A 370 30.29 -18.44 6.47
CA VAL A 370 30.21 -18.87 7.86
C VAL A 370 31.44 -19.68 8.32
N GLN A 371 32.44 -19.00 8.85
CA GLN A 371 33.35 -19.54 9.86
C GLN A 371 33.40 -18.53 11.00
N GLU A 372 33.09 -19.03 12.20
CA GLU A 372 33.15 -18.28 13.45
C GLU A 372 34.53 -17.65 13.63
N GLU A 373 34.61 -16.31 13.71
CA GLU A 373 35.10 -15.59 14.90
C GLU A 373 35.33 -14.08 14.60
N THR A 374 34.98 -13.25 15.60
CA THR A 374 35.32 -11.83 15.81
C THR A 374 34.70 -10.75 14.89
N TYR A 375 33.66 -10.08 15.40
CA TYR A 375 33.02 -8.90 14.79
C TYR A 375 33.71 -7.58 15.18
N ALA A 376 34.14 -6.82 14.18
CA ALA A 376 34.26 -5.37 14.27
C ALA A 376 32.91 -4.72 13.88
N PRO A 377 32.49 -3.60 14.50
CA PRO A 377 31.22 -2.96 14.19
C PRO A 377 31.27 -2.33 12.79
N LEU A 378 30.41 -2.82 11.89
CA LEU A 378 30.20 -2.26 10.55
C LEU A 378 29.47 -0.91 10.67
N GLU A 379 30.14 0.17 10.26
CA GLU A 379 29.59 1.54 10.28
C GLU A 379 28.77 1.88 9.00
N MET A 380 28.12 0.90 8.41
CA MET A 380 27.06 1.06 7.40
C MET A 380 26.07 -0.10 7.53
N CYS A 381 24.77 0.20 7.48
CA CYS A 381 23.66 -0.73 7.61
C CYS A 381 23.73 -1.86 6.54
N GLY A 382 24.39 -2.97 6.86
CA GLY A 382 24.43 -4.19 6.07
C GLY A 382 23.33 -5.15 6.53
N ALA A 383 22.19 -5.14 5.87
CA ALA A 383 21.10 -6.06 6.16
C ALA A 383 20.46 -6.57 4.87
N ALA A 384 20.03 -7.82 4.87
CA ALA A 384 19.18 -8.36 3.82
C ALA A 384 18.06 -9.20 4.42
N ALA A 385 16.90 -9.09 3.79
CA ALA A 385 15.75 -9.93 4.04
C ALA A 385 15.30 -10.59 2.76
N LEU A 386 14.94 -11.87 2.86
CA LEU A 386 14.11 -12.54 1.87
C LEU A 386 12.71 -12.67 2.46
N ASN A 387 11.75 -12.02 1.82
CA ASN A 387 10.35 -12.06 2.19
C ASN A 387 9.62 -13.00 1.23
N THR A 388 9.02 -14.07 1.74
CA THR A 388 8.02 -14.82 0.98
C THR A 388 6.66 -14.34 1.43
N PHE A 389 5.85 -13.84 0.51
CA PHE A 389 4.51 -13.37 0.82
C PHE A 389 3.49 -13.80 -0.21
N VAL A 390 2.24 -13.91 0.24
CA VAL A 390 1.10 -14.19 -0.63
C VAL A 390 0.29 -12.92 -0.72
N ASP A 391 -0.01 -12.48 -1.93
CA ASP A 391 -0.98 -11.42 -2.18
C ASP A 391 -2.11 -11.89 -3.07
N VAL A 392 -3.22 -11.17 -3.00
CA VAL A 392 -4.30 -11.30 -3.97
C VAL A 392 -4.68 -9.91 -4.44
N ASP A 393 -4.69 -9.72 -5.76
CA ASP A 393 -5.37 -8.59 -6.38
C ASP A 393 -6.60 -9.06 -7.16
N ILE A 394 -7.54 -8.14 -7.32
CA ILE A 394 -8.72 -8.33 -8.15
C ILE A 394 -8.81 -7.15 -9.10
N THR A 395 -8.87 -7.44 -10.38
CA THR A 395 -9.09 -6.48 -11.46
C THR A 395 -10.41 -6.78 -12.16
N GLY A 396 -11.07 -5.75 -12.68
CA GLY A 396 -12.37 -5.91 -13.33
C GLY A 396 -12.53 -5.02 -14.55
N PHE A 397 -13.68 -5.17 -15.21
CA PHE A 397 -14.18 -4.34 -16.32
C PHE A 397 -13.43 -4.47 -17.65
N ALA A 398 -12.19 -4.95 -17.66
CA ALA A 398 -11.45 -5.27 -18.88
C ALA A 398 -10.75 -6.63 -18.78
N LEU A 399 -10.36 -7.16 -19.95
CA LEU A 399 -9.46 -8.30 -20.01
C LEU A 399 -8.04 -7.84 -19.66
N PRO A 400 -7.29 -8.60 -18.85
CA PRO A 400 -5.87 -8.34 -18.63
C PRO A 400 -5.10 -8.11 -19.94
N ALA A 401 -4.13 -7.20 -19.93
CA ALA A 401 -3.33 -6.86 -21.13
C ALA A 401 -2.73 -8.08 -21.84
N ILE A 402 -2.37 -9.12 -21.08
CA ILE A 402 -1.87 -10.40 -21.61
C ILE A 402 -2.86 -11.13 -22.52
N TYR A 403 -4.15 -10.89 -22.37
CA TYR A 403 -5.22 -11.51 -23.14
C TYR A 403 -5.59 -10.68 -24.37
N LEU A 404 -5.34 -9.36 -24.39
CA LEU A 404 -5.81 -8.50 -25.48
C LEU A 404 -5.30 -8.93 -26.87
N ASN A 405 -4.10 -9.49 -26.94
CA ASN A 405 -3.53 -9.98 -28.19
C ASN A 405 -4.08 -11.36 -28.64
N LEU A 406 -4.80 -12.06 -27.75
CA LEU A 406 -5.28 -13.43 -27.96
C LEU A 406 -6.77 -13.52 -28.30
N PHE A 407 -7.56 -12.50 -27.94
CA PHE A 407 -9.00 -12.47 -28.17
C PHE A 407 -9.33 -11.44 -29.24
N ASP A 408 -9.25 -11.85 -30.50
CA ASP A 408 -9.93 -11.12 -31.57
C ASP A 408 -11.45 -11.38 -31.50
N SER A 409 -12.22 -10.52 -32.16
CA SER A 409 -13.68 -10.61 -32.21
C SER A 409 -14.13 -11.97 -32.78
N GLU A 410 -13.37 -12.50 -33.75
CA GLU A 410 -13.67 -13.76 -34.43
C GLU A 410 -13.56 -14.95 -33.47
N PHE A 411 -12.56 -14.97 -32.61
CA PHE A 411 -12.38 -15.97 -31.58
C PHE A 411 -13.60 -16.04 -30.67
N ILE A 412 -14.09 -14.89 -30.18
CA ILE A 412 -15.22 -14.83 -29.25
C ILE A 412 -16.48 -15.38 -29.95
N MET A 413 -16.73 -14.93 -31.19
CA MET A 413 -17.85 -15.39 -32.01
C MET A 413 -17.81 -16.92 -32.22
N ASN A 414 -16.65 -17.45 -32.60
CA ASN A 414 -16.47 -18.89 -32.83
C ASN A 414 -16.63 -19.71 -31.55
N ALA A 415 -16.12 -19.19 -30.42
CA ALA A 415 -16.17 -19.89 -29.15
C ALA A 415 -17.60 -19.94 -28.58
N ILE A 416 -18.37 -18.84 -28.71
CA ILE A 416 -19.80 -18.81 -28.35
C ILE A 416 -20.60 -19.76 -29.25
N LYS A 417 -20.40 -19.70 -30.58
CA LYS A 417 -21.07 -20.60 -31.52
C LYS A 417 -20.84 -22.06 -31.15
N LYS A 418 -19.59 -22.43 -30.85
CA LYS A 418 -19.23 -23.79 -30.43
C LYS A 418 -19.88 -24.17 -29.10
N GLY A 419 -19.94 -23.25 -28.13
CA GLY A 419 -20.59 -23.45 -26.84
C GLY A 419 -22.08 -23.73 -26.94
N VAL A 420 -22.81 -22.90 -27.70
CA VAL A 420 -24.26 -23.08 -27.95
C VAL A 420 -24.54 -24.42 -28.64
N MET A 421 -23.75 -24.76 -29.67
CA MET A 421 -23.90 -26.04 -30.38
C MET A 421 -23.56 -27.25 -29.52
N ALA A 422 -22.59 -27.12 -28.60
CA ALA A 422 -22.27 -28.18 -27.64
C ALA A 422 -23.44 -28.41 -26.67
N GLY A 423 -24.05 -27.34 -26.14
CA GLY A 423 -25.24 -27.43 -25.29
C GLY A 423 -26.42 -28.10 -26.00
N ALA A 424 -26.66 -27.75 -27.27
CA ALA A 424 -27.73 -28.36 -28.07
C ALA A 424 -27.50 -29.85 -28.33
N ARG A 425 -26.27 -30.25 -28.68
CA ARG A 425 -25.92 -31.68 -28.83
C ARG A 425 -26.08 -32.45 -27.53
N ALA A 426 -25.72 -31.85 -26.41
CA ALA A 426 -25.87 -32.46 -25.11
C ALA A 426 -27.37 -32.64 -24.77
N MET A 427 -28.21 -31.63 -25.00
CA MET A 427 -29.67 -31.72 -24.87
C MET A 427 -30.27 -32.81 -25.76
N ILE A 428 -29.81 -32.92 -27.01
CA ILE A 428 -30.19 -33.99 -27.94
C ILE A 428 -29.81 -35.36 -27.41
N LYS A 429 -28.60 -35.54 -26.88
CA LYS A 429 -28.14 -36.82 -26.33
C LYS A 429 -29.03 -37.26 -25.16
N ILE A 430 -29.47 -36.32 -24.33
CA ILE A 430 -30.38 -36.58 -23.23
C ILE A 430 -31.77 -36.95 -23.74
N MET A 431 -32.33 -36.16 -24.66
CA MET A 431 -33.68 -36.40 -25.18
C MET A 431 -33.74 -37.69 -26.00
N SER A 432 -32.71 -38.01 -26.76
CA SER A 432 -32.64 -39.21 -27.60
C SER A 432 -32.40 -40.50 -26.82
N GLY A 433 -31.79 -40.46 -25.63
CA GLY A 433 -31.56 -41.67 -24.82
C GLY A 433 -32.85 -42.46 -24.54
N PRO A 434 -33.92 -41.83 -24.02
CA PRO A 434 -35.23 -42.45 -23.87
C PRO A 434 -36.05 -42.54 -25.17
N LEU A 435 -35.87 -41.59 -26.10
CA LEU A 435 -36.67 -41.50 -27.34
C LEU A 435 -36.18 -42.37 -28.50
N GLN A 436 -35.01 -43.01 -28.40
CA GLN A 436 -34.50 -43.96 -29.41
C GLN A 436 -35.45 -45.15 -29.68
N CYS A 437 -36.40 -45.41 -28.78
CA CYS A 437 -37.43 -46.43 -28.95
C CYS A 437 -38.69 -45.94 -29.71
N VAL A 438 -38.78 -44.65 -30.08
CA VAL A 438 -39.97 -44.06 -30.71
C VAL A 438 -39.69 -43.70 -32.18
N PRO A 439 -40.41 -44.29 -33.16
CA PRO A 439 -40.29 -43.92 -34.57
C PRO A 439 -40.59 -42.43 -34.79
N GLY A 440 -39.63 -41.68 -35.34
CA GLY A 440 -39.76 -40.23 -35.61
C GLY A 440 -38.83 -39.32 -34.78
N ALA A 441 -38.04 -39.87 -33.86
CA ALA A 441 -37.11 -39.09 -33.01
C ALA A 441 -36.05 -38.29 -33.80
N SER A 442 -35.71 -38.69 -35.04
CA SER A 442 -34.79 -37.95 -35.93
C SER A 442 -35.31 -36.55 -36.30
N PHE A 443 -36.63 -36.41 -36.47
CA PHE A 443 -37.24 -35.12 -36.82
C PHE A 443 -37.11 -34.08 -35.69
N VAL A 444 -37.23 -34.53 -34.43
CA VAL A 444 -37.06 -33.67 -33.25
C VAL A 444 -35.59 -33.26 -33.09
N THR A 445 -34.66 -34.15 -33.40
CA THR A 445 -33.22 -33.88 -33.30
C THR A 445 -32.75 -32.83 -34.31
N ASP A 446 -33.20 -32.94 -35.56
CA ASP A 446 -32.88 -31.98 -36.61
C ASP A 446 -33.42 -30.58 -36.28
N LYS A 447 -34.65 -30.49 -35.74
CA LYS A 447 -35.27 -29.21 -35.35
C LYS A 447 -34.57 -28.54 -34.16
N ILE A 448 -34.06 -29.32 -33.20
CA ILE A 448 -33.28 -28.78 -32.08
C ILE A 448 -31.93 -28.23 -32.58
N MET A 449 -31.24 -28.94 -33.47
CA MET A 449 -29.99 -28.45 -34.06
C MET A 449 -30.19 -27.20 -34.90
N GLU A 450 -31.26 -27.15 -35.72
CA GLU A 450 -31.62 -25.97 -36.52
C GLU A 450 -31.93 -24.76 -35.63
N ALA A 451 -32.68 -24.96 -34.54
CA ALA A 451 -32.97 -23.90 -33.57
C ALA A 451 -31.71 -23.42 -32.84
N ALA A 452 -30.81 -24.33 -32.46
CA ALA A 452 -29.54 -24.01 -31.82
C ALA A 452 -28.59 -23.26 -32.75
N GLU A 453 -28.53 -23.64 -34.02
CA GLU A 453 -27.73 -22.96 -35.03
C GLU A 453 -28.28 -21.56 -35.33
N ALA A 454 -29.60 -21.41 -35.39
CA ALA A 454 -30.25 -20.10 -35.51
C ALA A 454 -29.99 -19.22 -34.27
N ALA A 455 -30.09 -19.78 -33.06
CA ALA A 455 -29.80 -19.05 -31.82
C ALA A 455 -28.33 -18.66 -31.72
N ALA A 456 -27.40 -19.56 -32.06
CA ALA A 456 -25.97 -19.27 -32.10
C ALA A 456 -25.67 -18.16 -33.11
N THR A 457 -26.27 -18.21 -34.30
CA THR A 457 -26.08 -17.18 -35.34
C THR A 457 -26.68 -15.83 -34.92
N ALA A 458 -27.83 -15.83 -34.24
CA ALA A 458 -28.44 -14.61 -33.72
C ALA A 458 -27.58 -13.96 -32.62
N ILE A 459 -27.07 -14.75 -31.66
CA ILE A 459 -26.16 -14.26 -30.61
C ILE A 459 -24.88 -13.73 -31.25
N VAL A 460 -24.28 -14.47 -32.19
CA VAL A 460 -23.07 -14.07 -32.90
C VAL A 460 -23.29 -12.79 -33.71
N GLY A 461 -24.44 -12.61 -34.35
CA GLY A 461 -24.78 -11.41 -35.10
C GLY A 461 -24.99 -10.17 -34.23
N LEU A 462 -25.19 -10.34 -32.91
CA LEU A 462 -25.32 -9.23 -31.96
C LEU A 462 -23.96 -8.76 -31.43
N ILE A 463 -22.92 -9.60 -31.47
CA ILE A 463 -21.58 -9.25 -30.95
C ILE A 463 -20.97 -8.05 -31.68
N PRO A 464 -20.97 -7.96 -33.03
CA PRO A 464 -20.49 -6.76 -33.72
C PRO A 464 -21.29 -5.50 -33.39
N ALA A 465 -22.55 -5.65 -32.96
CA ALA A 465 -23.40 -4.53 -32.55
C ALA A 465 -23.20 -4.11 -31.09
N LEU A 466 -22.48 -4.90 -30.29
CA LEU A 466 -22.17 -4.58 -28.89
C LEU A 466 -21.00 -3.59 -28.75
N ASP A 467 -20.25 -3.31 -29.82
CA ASP A 467 -19.09 -2.39 -29.83
C ASP A 467 -18.19 -2.57 -28.59
N LEU A 468 -17.86 -3.83 -28.29
CA LEU A 468 -17.06 -4.18 -27.13
C LEU A 468 -15.63 -3.74 -27.38
N ASP A 469 -15.27 -2.53 -26.93
CA ASP A 469 -13.88 -2.11 -26.86
C ASP A 469 -13.17 -2.94 -25.79
N LEU A 470 -12.46 -3.97 -26.23
CA LEU A 470 -11.67 -4.81 -25.34
C LEU A 470 -10.39 -4.10 -24.88
N ASN A 471 -9.99 -2.98 -25.48
CA ASN A 471 -8.76 -2.26 -25.14
C ASN A 471 -8.92 -1.30 -23.95
N LEU A 472 -10.03 -1.38 -23.22
CA LEU A 472 -10.20 -0.60 -22.00
C LEU A 472 -9.13 -1.02 -20.95
N PRO A 473 -8.57 -0.06 -20.19
CA PRO A 473 -7.71 -0.39 -19.08
C PRO A 473 -8.50 -1.16 -18.01
N SER A 474 -7.89 -2.16 -17.39
CA SER A 474 -8.51 -2.84 -16.24
C SER A 474 -8.60 -1.89 -15.06
N ILE A 475 -9.72 -1.97 -14.33
CA ILE A 475 -9.90 -1.22 -13.09
C ILE A 475 -9.51 -2.12 -11.93
N GLN A 476 -8.68 -1.61 -11.02
CA GLN A 476 -8.28 -2.31 -9.81
C GLN A 476 -9.42 -2.30 -8.78
N LEU A 477 -10.09 -3.44 -8.62
CA LEU A 477 -11.17 -3.64 -7.64
C LEU A 477 -10.64 -3.95 -6.24
N LEU A 478 -9.45 -4.55 -6.15
CA LEU A 478 -8.72 -4.76 -4.91
C LEU A 478 -7.23 -4.60 -5.22
N PRO A 479 -6.52 -3.61 -4.65
CA PRO A 479 -5.07 -3.53 -4.79
C PRO A 479 -4.41 -4.78 -4.19
N PRO A 480 -3.17 -5.13 -4.58
CA PRO A 480 -2.48 -6.30 -4.06
C PRO A 480 -2.51 -6.33 -2.53
N MET A 481 -3.36 -7.19 -1.98
CA MET A 481 -3.58 -7.29 -0.55
C MET A 481 -2.72 -8.42 -0.04
N LYS A 482 -1.66 -8.07 0.69
CA LYS A 482 -0.74 -9.02 1.31
C LYS A 482 -1.47 -9.79 2.42
N LEU A 483 -1.81 -11.05 2.14
CA LEU A 483 -2.53 -11.93 3.07
C LEU A 483 -1.60 -12.58 4.09
N PHE A 484 -0.34 -12.76 3.71
CA PHE A 484 0.68 -13.39 4.53
C PHE A 484 2.05 -12.92 4.11
N CYS A 485 2.96 -12.78 5.06
CA CYS A 485 4.37 -12.57 4.77
C CYS A 485 5.23 -13.26 5.82
N HIS A 486 6.32 -13.89 5.38
CA HIS A 486 7.33 -14.46 6.24
C HIS A 486 8.74 -14.06 5.80
N GLU A 487 9.54 -13.59 6.75
CA GLU A 487 10.96 -13.28 6.59
C GLU A 487 11.74 -14.60 6.62
N VAL A 488 11.87 -15.24 5.45
CA VAL A 488 12.50 -16.56 5.28
C VAL A 488 13.98 -16.54 5.66
N TYR A 489 14.64 -15.43 5.38
CA TYR A 489 16.03 -15.21 5.70
C TYR A 489 16.25 -13.79 6.17
N LYS A 490 17.08 -13.64 7.20
CA LYS A 490 17.59 -12.39 7.69
C LYS A 490 19.09 -12.53 7.93
N THR A 491 19.87 -11.52 7.57
CA THR A 491 21.29 -11.48 7.91
C THR A 491 21.50 -11.45 9.44
N PRO A 492 22.60 -12.01 9.98
CA PRO A 492 22.91 -11.86 11.40
C PRO A 492 22.91 -10.38 11.83
N GLY A 493 22.21 -10.06 12.93
CA GLY A 493 22.06 -8.68 13.40
C GLY A 493 20.95 -7.87 12.73
N PHE A 494 20.16 -8.44 11.81
CA PHE A 494 19.06 -7.76 11.11
C PHE A 494 18.15 -6.99 12.07
N ASP A 495 17.60 -7.63 13.10
CA ASP A 495 16.63 -6.97 14.01
C ASP A 495 17.23 -5.77 14.78
N SER A 496 18.56 -5.64 14.82
CA SER A 496 19.28 -4.51 15.42
C SER A 496 19.74 -3.46 14.41
N ALA A 497 19.71 -3.75 13.11
CA ALA A 497 20.16 -2.83 12.08
C ALA A 497 19.11 -1.72 11.85
N PRO A 498 19.48 -0.42 11.92
CA PRO A 498 18.55 0.68 11.70
C PRO A 498 17.76 0.61 10.39
N CYS A 499 18.33 0.00 9.35
CA CYS A 499 17.70 -0.18 8.04
C CYS A 499 16.74 -1.37 7.94
N ALA A 500 16.81 -2.33 8.87
CA ALA A 500 15.98 -3.54 8.83
C ALA A 500 14.48 -3.25 8.88
N ALA A 501 14.11 -2.10 9.46
CA ALA A 501 12.75 -1.60 9.45
C ALA A 501 12.16 -1.57 8.04
N GLU A 502 12.94 -1.28 7.00
CA GLU A 502 12.49 -1.12 5.60
C GLU A 502 12.62 -2.38 4.74
N LEU A 503 13.29 -3.42 5.23
CA LEU A 503 13.62 -4.62 4.44
C LEU A 503 12.68 -5.79 4.70
N GLY A 504 12.10 -5.84 5.90
CA GLY A 504 11.28 -6.95 6.35
C GLY A 504 9.90 -7.02 5.73
N CYS A 505 9.10 -7.95 6.25
CA CYS A 505 7.77 -8.24 5.75
C CYS A 505 6.81 -7.05 5.79
N LYS A 506 7.07 -6.06 6.64
CA LYS A 506 6.29 -4.83 6.73
C LYS A 506 6.29 -4.05 5.41
N HIS A 507 7.44 -3.95 4.75
CA HIS A 507 7.62 -3.19 3.51
C HIS A 507 7.67 -4.06 2.27
N ALA A 508 7.54 -5.38 2.41
CA ALA A 508 7.39 -6.28 1.29
C ALA A 508 6.00 -6.11 0.65
N GLY A 509 5.92 -6.13 -0.68
CA GLY A 509 4.65 -5.97 -1.38
C GLY A 509 4.79 -5.77 -2.88
N ARG A 510 3.82 -6.28 -3.64
CA ARG A 510 3.73 -6.07 -5.08
C ARG A 510 3.04 -4.73 -5.37
N LYS A 511 3.61 -3.95 -6.29
CA LYS A 511 2.97 -2.73 -6.81
C LYS A 511 1.75 -3.13 -7.68
N PRO A 512 0.71 -2.30 -7.81
CA PRO A 512 -0.35 -2.51 -8.79
C PRO A 512 0.22 -2.80 -10.19
N PRO A 513 -0.39 -3.71 -10.97
CA PRO A 513 0.06 -3.98 -12.33
C PRO A 513 0.08 -2.70 -13.18
N PRO A 514 1.12 -2.49 -14.01
CA PRO A 514 1.19 -1.29 -14.85
C PRO A 514 0.04 -1.25 -15.85
N GLY A 515 -0.67 -0.12 -15.90
CA GLY A 515 -1.81 0.10 -16.79
C GLY A 515 -3.18 -0.11 -16.13
N ASP A 516 -3.23 -0.59 -14.89
CA ASP A 516 -4.48 -0.66 -14.13
C ASP A 516 -4.84 0.72 -13.55
N GLU A 517 -6.10 1.13 -13.72
CA GLU A 517 -6.62 2.36 -13.11
C GLU A 517 -7.13 2.10 -11.69
N ILE A 518 -6.82 3.00 -10.76
CA ILE A 518 -7.32 2.96 -9.39
C ILE A 518 -8.65 3.75 -9.35
N PRO A 519 -9.79 3.09 -9.06
CA PRO A 519 -11.08 3.78 -9.01
C PRO A 519 -11.16 4.73 -7.80
N PRO A 520 -12.05 5.74 -7.84
CA PRO A 520 -12.38 6.55 -6.68
C PRO A 520 -12.82 5.67 -5.48
N PRO A 521 -12.41 6.00 -4.23
CA PRO A 521 -12.71 5.19 -3.04
C PRO A 521 -14.21 4.92 -2.80
N GLU A 522 -15.10 5.78 -3.30
CA GLU A 522 -16.55 5.63 -3.13
C GLU A 522 -17.16 4.49 -3.96
N GLN A 523 -16.45 4.02 -5.01
CA GLN A 523 -16.97 3.04 -5.97
C GLN A 523 -16.67 1.59 -5.60
N VAL A 524 -15.69 1.37 -4.72
CA VAL A 524 -15.23 0.05 -4.30
C VAL A 524 -15.31 -0.04 -2.78
N HIS A 525 -16.18 -0.91 -2.28
CA HIS A 525 -16.23 -1.21 -0.85
C HIS A 525 -15.48 -2.50 -0.56
N THR A 526 -14.33 -2.39 0.11
CA THR A 526 -13.54 -3.55 0.57
C THR A 526 -13.91 -3.87 2.02
N THR A 527 -14.41 -5.08 2.26
CA THR A 527 -14.67 -5.55 3.63
C THR A 527 -13.57 -6.52 4.03
N GLU A 528 -12.61 -6.08 4.85
CA GLU A 528 -11.57 -6.96 5.38
C GLU A 528 -12.10 -7.81 6.54
N HIS A 529 -12.12 -9.14 6.38
CA HIS A 529 -12.28 -10.07 7.50
C HIS A 529 -10.91 -10.34 8.14
N LYS A 530 -10.65 -9.77 9.33
CA LYS A 530 -9.35 -9.87 10.01
C LYS A 530 -9.04 -11.25 10.60
N ILE A 531 -7.76 -11.58 10.47
CA ILE A 531 -7.00 -12.69 11.06
C ILE A 531 -7.11 -12.65 12.59
N SER A 532 -7.20 -13.82 13.23
CA SER A 532 -7.07 -13.95 14.69
C SER A 532 -5.72 -13.40 15.13
N ALA A 533 -5.71 -12.42 16.03
CA ALA A 533 -4.51 -11.73 16.52
C ALA A 533 -3.31 -12.68 16.77
N GLY A 534 -2.19 -12.40 16.10
CA GLY A 534 -0.89 -12.99 16.44
C GLY A 534 -0.50 -12.65 17.88
N ALA A 535 0.33 -13.50 18.49
CA ALA A 535 0.71 -13.36 19.89
C ALA A 535 1.47 -12.04 20.13
N CYS A 536 0.92 -11.14 20.95
CA CYS A 536 1.63 -9.97 21.46
C CYS A 536 2.78 -10.42 22.37
N PRO A 537 4.05 -10.09 22.09
CA PRO A 537 5.20 -10.65 22.83
C PRO A 537 5.20 -10.40 24.34
N ARG A 538 4.50 -9.35 24.80
CA ARG A 538 4.44 -8.94 26.21
C ARG A 538 3.02 -8.88 26.79
N LEU A 539 2.00 -9.19 25.99
CA LEU A 539 0.63 -9.30 26.46
C LEU A 539 0.20 -10.76 26.37
N VAL A 540 0.23 -11.43 27.52
CA VAL A 540 -0.12 -12.85 27.62
C VAL A 540 -1.60 -13.03 27.31
N MET A 541 -1.91 -13.86 26.33
CA MET A 541 -3.27 -14.21 25.91
C MET A 541 -3.44 -15.73 25.82
N GLY A 542 -4.69 -16.17 25.66
CA GLY A 542 -5.01 -17.56 25.29
C GLY A 542 -6.48 -17.68 24.89
N ASP A 543 -7.07 -18.87 25.09
CA ASP A 543 -8.50 -19.08 24.77
C ASP A 543 -9.40 -18.19 25.64
N ARG A 544 -9.94 -17.13 25.04
CA ARG A 544 -10.88 -16.18 25.63
C ARG A 544 -10.39 -15.58 26.95
N PHE A 545 -9.11 -15.24 27.05
CA PHE A 545 -8.59 -14.44 28.15
C PHE A 545 -7.41 -13.54 27.76
N ILE A 546 -7.30 -12.40 28.44
CA ILE A 546 -6.14 -11.50 28.39
C ILE A 546 -5.58 -11.38 29.81
N GLN A 547 -4.28 -11.58 29.96
CA GLN A 547 -3.57 -11.38 31.21
C GLN A 547 -2.88 -10.02 31.21
N LEU A 548 -3.07 -9.24 32.29
CA LEU A 548 -2.50 -7.92 32.48
C LEU A 548 -1.53 -7.94 33.64
N GLY A 549 -0.24 -7.87 33.32
CA GLY A 549 0.85 -8.06 34.26
C GLY A 549 1.02 -9.52 34.69
N ASP A 550 1.43 -9.71 35.94
CA ASP A 550 1.81 -11.02 36.47
C ASP A 550 0.71 -11.62 37.36
N SER A 551 -0.36 -10.87 37.61
CA SER A 551 -1.32 -11.18 38.67
C SER A 551 -2.78 -11.22 38.22
N TRP A 552 -3.15 -10.64 37.07
CA TRP A 552 -4.56 -10.42 36.72
C TRP A 552 -4.94 -10.96 35.35
N ARG A 553 -6.12 -11.59 35.24
CA ARG A 553 -6.74 -12.04 33.99
C ARG A 553 -8.15 -11.49 33.82
N LEU A 554 -8.47 -11.05 32.60
CA LEU A 554 -9.83 -10.81 32.11
C LEU A 554 -10.21 -12.01 31.24
N ALA A 555 -11.31 -12.71 31.53
CA ALA A 555 -11.67 -13.93 30.81
C ALA A 555 -13.18 -14.13 30.63
N ASP A 556 -13.60 -14.59 29.45
CA ASP A 556 -14.93 -15.17 29.26
C ASP A 556 -14.86 -16.67 29.55
N VAL A 557 -15.41 -17.08 30.68
CA VAL A 557 -15.22 -18.41 31.28
C VAL A 557 -16.06 -19.51 30.61
N ASP A 558 -17.30 -19.21 30.25
CA ASP A 558 -18.26 -20.20 29.74
C ASP A 558 -19.24 -19.64 28.69
N GLY A 559 -19.02 -18.43 28.20
CA GLY A 559 -19.92 -17.73 27.29
C GLY A 559 -21.07 -17.01 27.99
N THR A 560 -21.22 -17.15 29.30
CA THR A 560 -22.24 -16.48 30.12
C THR A 560 -21.67 -15.70 31.32
N HIS A 561 -20.40 -15.95 31.67
CA HIS A 561 -19.67 -15.28 32.74
C HIS A 561 -18.35 -14.70 32.24
N PHE A 562 -18.20 -13.38 32.33
CA PHE A 562 -16.94 -12.67 32.13
C PHE A 562 -16.38 -12.25 33.48
N VAL A 563 -15.09 -12.47 33.72
CA VAL A 563 -14.49 -12.31 35.05
C VAL A 563 -13.22 -11.49 35.01
N LEU A 564 -12.98 -10.75 36.09
CA LEU A 564 -11.66 -10.25 36.46
C LEU A 564 -11.15 -11.14 37.58
N ALA A 565 -10.07 -11.90 37.34
CA ALA A 565 -9.54 -12.89 38.26
C ALA A 565 -8.08 -12.58 38.64
N HIS A 566 -7.78 -12.72 39.92
CA HIS A 566 -6.43 -12.64 40.46
C HIS A 566 -5.78 -14.04 40.52
N LYS A 567 -4.45 -14.13 40.38
CA LYS A 567 -3.71 -15.41 40.42
C LYS A 567 -3.88 -16.20 41.72
N ASP A 568 -4.15 -15.52 42.83
CA ASP A 568 -4.40 -16.15 44.13
C ASP A 568 -5.83 -16.72 44.27
N GLY A 569 -6.58 -16.78 43.17
CA GLY A 569 -7.91 -17.39 43.11
C GLY A 569 -9.06 -16.45 43.51
N GLN A 570 -8.79 -15.18 43.79
CA GLN A 570 -9.83 -14.18 44.07
C GLN A 570 -10.50 -13.71 42.77
N ILE A 571 -11.83 -13.59 42.80
CA ILE A 571 -12.64 -13.01 41.73
C ILE A 571 -13.38 -11.80 42.30
N PRO A 572 -12.83 -10.59 42.19
CA PRO A 572 -13.50 -9.40 42.70
C PRO A 572 -14.80 -9.07 41.97
N ILE A 573 -14.96 -9.49 40.72
CA ILE A 573 -16.16 -9.22 39.93
C ILE A 573 -16.41 -10.26 38.84
N VAL A 574 -17.69 -10.61 38.67
CA VAL A 574 -18.23 -11.40 37.56
C VAL A 574 -19.31 -10.60 36.82
N TRP A 575 -19.14 -10.34 35.54
CA TRP A 575 -20.18 -9.81 34.65
C TRP A 575 -20.94 -10.97 34.00
N ARG A 576 -22.27 -10.97 34.10
CA ARG A 576 -23.13 -12.05 33.61
C ARG A 576 -23.85 -11.65 32.32
N SER A 577 -24.21 -12.63 31.51
CA SER A 577 -24.93 -12.41 30.24
C SER A 577 -26.33 -11.81 30.42
N ASP A 578 -26.91 -11.88 31.61
CA ASP A 578 -28.19 -11.25 31.97
C ASP A 578 -28.06 -9.76 32.36
N GLY A 579 -26.84 -9.22 32.30
CA GLY A 579 -26.53 -7.81 32.59
C GLY A 579 -26.36 -7.49 34.08
N GLU A 580 -26.42 -8.48 34.97
CA GLU A 580 -26.25 -8.27 36.42
C GLU A 580 -24.81 -8.59 36.87
N PRO A 581 -24.00 -7.59 37.28
CA PRO A 581 -22.68 -7.85 37.80
C PRO A 581 -22.74 -8.37 39.25
N PHE A 582 -21.89 -9.33 39.58
CA PHE A 582 -21.79 -9.95 40.90
C PHE A 582 -20.48 -9.56 41.60
N TRP A 583 -20.58 -9.01 42.81
CA TRP A 583 -19.51 -8.25 43.49
C TRP A 583 -19.03 -8.84 44.83
N ARG A 584 -19.54 -10.01 45.24
CA ARG A 584 -19.12 -10.61 46.51
C ARG A 584 -17.85 -11.42 46.29
N PRO A 585 -16.87 -11.38 47.21
CA PRO A 585 -15.72 -12.28 47.18
C PRO A 585 -16.23 -13.71 47.01
N TRP A 586 -16.05 -14.26 45.81
CA TRP A 586 -16.39 -15.65 45.57
C TRP A 586 -15.39 -16.49 46.35
N PRO A 587 -15.85 -17.46 47.17
CA PRO A 587 -14.93 -18.30 47.91
C PRO A 587 -13.95 -18.95 46.94
N THR A 588 -12.67 -19.01 47.33
CA THR A 588 -11.53 -19.51 46.53
C THR A 588 -11.70 -20.95 46.00
N THR A 589 -12.74 -21.66 46.45
CA THR A 589 -13.11 -23.00 46.00
C THR A 589 -14.05 -23.01 44.78
N ALA A 590 -14.48 -21.85 44.29
CA ALA A 590 -15.43 -21.80 43.20
C ALA A 590 -14.82 -22.25 41.85
N PRO A 591 -15.54 -23.04 41.04
CA PRO A 591 -15.04 -23.55 39.75
C PRO A 591 -14.59 -22.44 38.78
N ILE A 592 -15.22 -21.27 38.84
CA ILE A 592 -15.02 -20.17 37.87
C ILE A 592 -13.61 -19.57 37.94
N SER A 593 -13.05 -19.37 39.14
CA SER A 593 -11.70 -18.77 39.30
C SER A 593 -10.64 -19.69 38.70
N ARG A 594 -10.82 -21.00 38.91
CA ARG A 594 -9.94 -22.02 38.37
C ARG A 594 -9.98 -22.01 36.86
N ILE A 595 -11.16 -21.96 36.23
CA ILE A 595 -11.27 -22.00 34.76
C ILE A 595 -10.51 -20.83 34.09
N ALA A 596 -10.48 -19.63 34.69
CA ALA A 596 -9.74 -18.49 34.11
C ALA A 596 -8.21 -18.71 34.11
N TRP A 597 -7.65 -19.34 35.14
CA TRP A 597 -6.21 -19.60 35.28
C TRP A 597 -5.77 -20.98 34.78
N GLU A 598 -6.68 -21.95 34.68
CA GLU A 598 -6.46 -23.28 34.08
C GLU A 598 -6.29 -23.20 32.55
N ARG A 599 -6.77 -22.13 31.93
CA ARG A 599 -6.54 -21.86 30.51
C ARG A 599 -5.06 -21.59 30.27
N GLN A 600 -4.51 -22.36 29.34
CA GLN A 600 -3.11 -22.22 28.96
C GLN A 600 -2.89 -20.99 28.11
N GLU A 601 -1.74 -20.36 28.32
CA GLU A 601 -1.21 -19.31 27.46
C GLU A 601 -1.02 -19.87 26.05
N GLY A 602 -1.35 -19.09 25.04
CA GLY A 602 -1.32 -19.55 23.65
C GLY A 602 -1.93 -18.54 22.69
N PRO A 603 -2.34 -18.98 21.48
CA PRO A 603 -3.00 -18.10 20.52
C PRO A 603 -4.24 -17.43 21.13
N ALA A 604 -4.50 -16.18 20.77
CA ALA A 604 -5.60 -15.34 21.24
C ALA A 604 -6.98 -15.80 20.71
N ARG A 605 -7.34 -17.07 20.93
CA ARG A 605 -8.58 -17.68 20.42
C ARG A 605 -9.79 -17.02 21.08
N GLY A 606 -10.77 -16.65 20.26
CA GLY A 606 -11.97 -15.98 20.75
C GLY A 606 -11.70 -14.56 21.29
N ILE A 607 -10.60 -13.93 20.91
CA ILE A 607 -10.34 -12.51 21.17
C ILE A 607 -10.37 -11.78 19.84
N SER A 608 -11.16 -10.71 19.76
CA SER A 608 -11.18 -9.80 18.61
C SER A 608 -11.17 -8.36 19.10
N PHE A 609 -10.83 -7.44 18.21
CA PHE A 609 -10.73 -6.01 18.51
C PHE A 609 -11.60 -5.24 17.51
N GLY A 610 -12.17 -4.12 17.93
CA GLY A 610 -12.91 -3.22 17.07
C GLY A 610 -12.79 -1.77 17.52
N PHE A 611 -13.63 -0.89 16.94
CA PHE A 611 -13.57 0.55 17.21
C PHE A 611 -13.88 0.86 18.67
N GLN A 612 -12.83 1.15 19.43
CA GLN A 612 -12.80 1.40 20.86
C GLN A 612 -13.40 0.25 21.68
N PHE A 613 -13.18 -1.01 21.29
CA PHE A 613 -13.52 -2.15 22.15
C PHE A 613 -12.62 -3.36 21.92
N ILE A 614 -12.61 -4.24 22.91
CA ILE A 614 -12.01 -5.57 22.88
C ILE A 614 -13.13 -6.58 23.13
N GLN A 615 -13.27 -7.55 22.25
CA GLN A 615 -14.16 -8.68 22.43
C GLN A 615 -13.36 -9.88 22.96
N ILE A 616 -13.84 -10.47 24.06
CA ILE A 616 -13.30 -11.68 24.66
C ILE A 616 -14.47 -12.66 24.79
N GLY A 617 -14.48 -13.67 23.93
CA GLY A 617 -15.58 -14.61 23.77
C GLY A 617 -16.90 -13.91 23.42
N ASN A 618 -17.92 -14.06 24.25
CA ASN A 618 -19.23 -13.44 24.03
C ASN A 618 -19.37 -12.02 24.62
N PHE A 619 -18.30 -11.47 25.18
CA PHE A 619 -18.31 -10.18 25.87
C PHE A 619 -17.44 -9.15 25.15
N ARG A 620 -17.88 -7.89 25.15
CA ARG A 620 -17.10 -6.73 24.72
C ARG A 620 -16.81 -5.84 25.91
N ILE A 621 -15.59 -5.32 25.97
CA ILE A 621 -15.15 -4.29 26.91
C ILE A 621 -14.58 -3.11 26.12
N GLY A 622 -15.13 -1.91 26.29
CA GLY A 622 -14.83 -0.82 25.36
C GLY A 622 -15.45 0.53 25.71
N ALA A 623 -14.95 1.58 25.07
CA ALA A 623 -15.50 2.93 25.19
C ALA A 623 -16.74 3.04 24.30
N ASN A 624 -17.86 3.41 24.89
CA ASN A 624 -19.09 3.71 24.15
C ASN A 624 -19.15 5.17 23.69
N ASP A 625 -18.39 6.07 24.31
CA ASP A 625 -18.07 7.38 23.76
C ASP A 625 -16.85 7.91 24.52
N ASP A 626 -16.58 9.21 24.42
CA ASP A 626 -15.47 9.86 25.10
C ASP A 626 -15.59 9.83 26.64
N ASP A 627 -16.78 9.60 27.18
CA ASP A 627 -17.09 9.67 28.61
C ASP A 627 -17.61 8.35 29.19
N HIS A 628 -18.17 7.45 28.37
CA HIS A 628 -18.74 6.17 28.80
C HIS A 628 -17.88 4.99 28.36
N PHE A 629 -17.67 4.05 29.26
CA PHE A 629 -16.96 2.79 29.00
C PHE A 629 -17.73 1.64 29.60
N ALA A 630 -17.86 0.52 28.90
CA ALA A 630 -18.81 -0.52 29.27
C ALA A 630 -18.23 -1.93 29.12
N VAL A 631 -18.83 -2.88 29.83
CA VAL A 631 -18.76 -4.32 29.54
C VAL A 631 -20.14 -4.76 29.07
N SER A 632 -20.23 -5.30 27.86
CA SER A 632 -21.47 -5.75 27.22
C SER A 632 -21.42 -7.22 26.83
N HIS A 633 -22.56 -7.90 26.88
CA HIS A 633 -22.71 -9.26 26.34
C HIS A 633 -23.39 -9.23 24.95
N LYS A 634 -23.15 -10.22 24.09
CA LYS A 634 -23.72 -10.32 22.73
C LYS A 634 -25.25 -10.29 22.66
N HIS A 635 -25.93 -10.54 23.78
CA HIS A 635 -27.39 -10.39 23.92
C HIS A 635 -27.83 -8.94 24.16
N ARG A 636 -26.96 -7.97 23.85
CA ARG A 636 -27.26 -6.53 23.88
C ARG A 636 -27.58 -5.96 25.25
N THR A 637 -26.89 -6.48 26.27
CA THR A 637 -27.00 -6.02 27.66
C THR A 637 -25.66 -5.50 28.14
N ALA A 638 -25.59 -4.21 28.50
CA ALA A 638 -24.44 -3.66 29.21
C ALA A 638 -24.51 -4.06 30.68
N ALA A 639 -23.59 -4.92 31.10
CA ALA A 639 -23.50 -5.41 32.47
C ALA A 639 -23.03 -4.30 33.42
N GLN A 640 -22.11 -3.47 32.96
CA GLN A 640 -21.61 -2.33 33.72
C GLN A 640 -21.13 -1.23 32.78
N CYS A 641 -21.35 0.02 33.16
CA CYS A 641 -20.82 1.20 32.49
C CYS A 641 -20.13 2.12 33.52
N TRP A 642 -18.94 2.60 33.22
CA TRP A 642 -18.23 3.65 33.95
C TRP A 642 -18.36 4.97 33.20
N ARG A 643 -18.55 6.07 33.94
CA ARG A 643 -18.72 7.41 33.41
C ARG A 643 -17.59 8.31 33.88
N GLY A 644 -16.83 8.88 32.96
CA GLY A 644 -15.50 9.45 33.22
C GLY A 644 -15.52 10.76 34.01
N HIS A 645 -16.37 11.70 33.64
CA HIS A 645 -16.37 13.05 34.25
C HIS A 645 -16.82 13.05 35.72
N ASP A 646 -17.74 12.18 36.12
CA ASP A 646 -18.24 12.08 37.50
C ASP A 646 -17.72 10.85 38.25
N ALA A 647 -16.94 9.98 37.58
CA ALA A 647 -16.42 8.71 38.09
C ALA A 647 -17.54 7.78 38.62
N SER A 648 -18.77 7.92 38.12
CA SER A 648 -19.89 7.08 38.51
C SER A 648 -19.88 5.73 37.78
N VAL A 649 -20.48 4.74 38.42
CA VAL A 649 -20.62 3.39 37.88
C VAL A 649 -22.10 3.03 37.82
N HIS A 650 -22.58 2.75 36.61
CA HIS A 650 -23.93 2.30 36.34
C HIS A 650 -23.96 0.79 36.11
N HIS A 651 -25.01 0.15 36.59
CA HIS A 651 -25.24 -1.28 36.42
C HIS A 651 -26.52 -1.47 35.60
N ARG A 652 -26.54 -2.51 34.76
CA ARG A 652 -27.71 -2.96 33.99
C ARG A 652 -28.36 -1.86 33.15
N THR A 653 -27.66 -1.44 32.11
CA THR A 653 -28.10 -0.34 31.27
C THR A 653 -28.44 -0.88 29.88
N ASN A 654 -29.62 -0.54 29.37
CA ASN A 654 -30.00 -0.88 27.98
C ASN A 654 -29.46 0.17 26.98
N HIS A 655 -28.94 1.26 27.52
CA HIS A 655 -28.24 2.31 26.81
C HIS A 655 -26.74 2.03 27.07
N TRP A 656 -25.88 2.25 26.08
CA TRP A 656 -24.44 1.98 26.15
C TRP A 656 -23.97 0.53 25.95
N GLU A 657 -24.68 -0.24 25.12
CA GLU A 657 -24.13 -1.51 24.62
C GLU A 657 -22.98 -1.28 23.63
N LEU A 658 -22.11 -2.28 23.47
CA LEU A 658 -20.98 -2.24 22.52
C LEU A 658 -21.21 -3.10 21.26
N PHE A 659 -22.33 -3.82 21.18
CA PHE A 659 -22.64 -4.75 20.08
C PHE A 659 -23.40 -4.11 18.91
N ASP A 660 -23.79 -2.85 19.06
CA ASP A 660 -24.24 -1.97 17.98
C ASP A 660 -23.08 -1.50 17.08
N ARG A 661 -21.83 -1.62 17.55
CA ARG A 661 -20.62 -1.34 16.79
C ARG A 661 -20.22 -2.53 15.91
N GLY A 662 -19.89 -2.29 14.65
CA GLY A 662 -19.35 -3.33 13.77
C GLY A 662 -18.01 -3.87 14.30
N GLU A 663 -17.77 -5.17 14.14
CA GLU A 663 -16.40 -5.71 14.16
C GLU A 663 -15.65 -5.06 12.98
N GLY A 664 -14.47 -4.48 13.22
CA GLY A 664 -13.82 -3.61 12.23
C GLY A 664 -12.46 -3.07 12.67
N PHE A 665 -12.02 -1.94 12.11
CA PHE A 665 -10.73 -1.31 12.46
C PHE A 665 -10.61 -1.07 13.97
N GLN A 666 -9.47 -1.44 14.53
CA GLN A 666 -9.24 -1.53 15.98
C GLN A 666 -8.95 -0.18 16.63
N ALA A 667 -9.53 0.91 16.12
CA ALA A 667 -9.14 2.28 16.50
C ALA A 667 -9.46 2.57 17.97
N GLY A 668 -8.56 3.26 18.64
CA GLY A 668 -8.67 3.69 20.04
C GLY A 668 -8.25 2.66 21.08
N VAL A 669 -7.52 1.58 20.76
CA VAL A 669 -7.03 0.59 21.77
C VAL A 669 -5.51 0.60 21.90
N THR A 670 -4.96 1.15 22.99
CA THR A 670 -3.51 1.21 23.23
C THR A 670 -3.09 0.25 24.35
N PHE A 671 -1.90 -0.33 24.26
CA PHE A 671 -1.35 -1.20 25.30
C PHE A 671 -0.20 -0.51 26.02
N GLY A 672 -0.02 -0.84 27.28
CA GLY A 672 1.18 -0.48 28.01
C GLY A 672 1.62 -1.54 28.99
N ASP A 673 2.67 -1.23 29.74
CA ASP A 673 3.19 -2.15 30.73
C ASP A 673 2.12 -2.46 31.79
N LYS A 674 1.55 -3.66 31.66
CA LYS A 674 0.47 -4.22 32.48
C LYS A 674 -0.89 -3.51 32.38
N PHE A 675 -1.16 -2.79 31.28
CA PHE A 675 -2.45 -2.12 31.09
C PHE A 675 -2.94 -2.09 29.64
N ILE A 676 -4.24 -1.84 29.50
CA ILE A 676 -4.92 -1.54 28.25
C ILE A 676 -5.61 -0.19 28.41
N GLN A 677 -5.53 0.64 27.37
CA GLN A 677 -6.30 1.85 27.22
C GLN A 677 -7.26 1.67 26.04
N VAL A 678 -8.52 2.05 26.23
CA VAL A 678 -9.54 2.05 25.19
C VAL A 678 -10.25 3.40 25.22
N GLY A 679 -10.12 4.17 24.14
CA GLY A 679 -10.50 5.58 24.09
C GLY A 679 -9.80 6.38 25.19
N LYS A 680 -10.59 7.09 25.99
CA LYS A 680 -10.12 7.88 27.14
C LYS A 680 -10.05 7.08 28.45
N MET A 681 -10.37 5.79 28.44
CA MET A 681 -10.33 4.93 29.64
C MET A 681 -9.13 4.00 29.65
N ARG A 682 -8.57 3.76 30.82
CA ARG A 682 -7.44 2.86 31.03
C ARG A 682 -7.76 1.85 32.13
N PHE A 683 -7.39 0.60 31.93
CA PHE A 683 -7.54 -0.44 32.94
C PHE A 683 -6.36 -1.42 32.95
N GLY A 684 -6.01 -1.95 34.12
CA GLY A 684 -4.90 -2.89 34.26
C GLY A 684 -4.33 -3.01 35.66
N GLU A 685 -3.23 -3.75 35.76
CA GLU A 685 -2.50 -4.00 37.00
C GLU A 685 -1.72 -2.74 37.39
N ALA A 686 -2.10 -2.12 38.50
CA ALA A 686 -1.36 -1.02 39.08
C ALA A 686 -0.14 -1.54 39.86
N ASP A 687 -0.36 -2.59 40.65
CA ASP A 687 0.65 -3.42 41.32
C ASP A 687 0.17 -4.87 41.43
N SER A 688 0.98 -5.76 42.00
CA SER A 688 0.66 -7.20 42.08
C SER A 688 -0.61 -7.53 42.87
N ASN A 689 -1.23 -6.58 43.57
CA ASN A 689 -2.44 -6.75 44.38
C ASN A 689 -3.62 -5.86 43.92
N HIS A 690 -3.43 -4.90 43.03
CA HIS A 690 -4.47 -3.93 42.67
C HIS A 690 -4.69 -3.82 41.17
N PHE A 691 -5.97 -3.89 40.76
CA PHE A 691 -6.41 -3.67 39.38
C PHE A 691 -7.33 -2.44 39.30
N LEU A 692 -7.04 -1.53 38.38
CA LEU A 692 -7.68 -0.21 38.32
C LEU A 692 -8.44 -0.02 37.02
N PHE A 693 -9.53 0.75 37.08
CA PHE A 693 -10.15 1.44 35.96
C PHE A 693 -10.00 2.95 36.19
N SER A 694 -9.43 3.66 35.23
CA SER A 694 -9.10 5.09 35.33
C SER A 694 -9.54 5.86 34.09
N TYR A 695 -10.04 7.07 34.28
CA TYR A 695 -10.35 8.01 33.21
C TYR A 695 -9.15 8.94 32.99
N THR A 696 -8.55 8.85 31.80
CA THR A 696 -7.29 9.55 31.48
C THR A 696 -7.40 11.08 31.53
N PRO A 697 -8.47 11.74 31.04
CA PRO A 697 -8.55 13.21 31.03
C PRO A 697 -8.55 13.82 32.43
N THR A 698 -9.18 13.18 33.41
CA THR A 698 -9.21 13.67 34.80
C THR A 698 -8.09 13.08 35.67
N GLY A 699 -7.38 12.07 35.16
CA GLY A 699 -6.41 11.30 35.93
C GLY A 699 -7.03 10.46 37.05
N ARG A 700 -8.37 10.32 37.12
CA ARG A 700 -9.06 9.70 38.26
C ARG A 700 -9.26 8.19 38.07
N SER A 701 -8.96 7.41 39.11
CA SER A 701 -9.42 6.03 39.24
C SER A 701 -10.91 5.99 39.61
N MET A 702 -11.70 5.37 38.75
CA MET A 702 -13.14 5.17 38.92
C MET A 702 -13.43 3.94 39.79
N GLU A 703 -12.60 2.90 39.67
CA GLU A 703 -12.79 1.65 40.40
C GLU A 703 -11.45 0.94 40.67
N ILE A 704 -11.32 0.35 41.85
CA ILE A 704 -10.14 -0.39 42.30
C ILE A 704 -10.58 -1.77 42.80
N PHE A 705 -9.88 -2.81 42.36
CA PHE A 705 -10.09 -4.19 42.78
C PHE A 705 -8.85 -4.75 43.46
N ARG A 706 -9.03 -5.46 44.58
CA ARG A 706 -7.95 -6.05 45.36
C ARG A 706 -7.82 -7.56 45.16
N GLY A 707 -6.59 -8.02 44.94
CA GLY A 707 -6.26 -9.40 44.64
C GLY A 707 -6.15 -10.31 45.86
N ASN A 708 -5.88 -9.76 47.04
CA ASN A 708 -5.74 -10.52 48.30
C ASN A 708 -7.07 -10.90 48.95
N ASP A 709 -8.08 -10.03 48.86
CA ASP A 709 -9.38 -10.22 49.53
C ASP A 709 -10.59 -10.16 48.58
N GLY A 710 -10.35 -9.90 47.28
CA GLY A 710 -11.41 -9.77 46.28
C GLY A 710 -12.29 -8.53 46.47
N THR A 711 -11.88 -7.56 47.30
CA THR A 711 -12.72 -6.39 47.58
C THR A 711 -12.72 -5.38 46.44
N ARG A 712 -13.89 -4.80 46.20
CA ARG A 712 -14.15 -3.71 45.25
C ARG A 712 -14.21 -2.39 46.00
N TRP A 713 -13.52 -1.37 45.50
CA TRP A 713 -13.50 -0.02 46.06
C TRP A 713 -13.98 0.99 44.99
N PRO A 714 -15.11 1.69 45.20
CA PRO A 714 -15.54 2.78 44.34
C PRO A 714 -14.58 3.99 44.49
N GLY A 715 -14.35 4.73 43.40
CA GLY A 715 -13.24 5.66 43.22
C GLY A 715 -13.08 6.86 44.18
N SER A 716 -11.85 7.40 44.12
CA SER A 716 -11.26 8.63 44.69
C SER A 716 -10.71 8.69 46.13
N GLN A 717 -11.19 7.92 47.12
CA GLN A 717 -10.87 8.27 48.53
C GLN A 717 -9.69 7.55 49.21
N HIS A 718 -9.14 6.45 48.66
CA HIS A 718 -8.27 5.59 49.48
C HIS A 718 -6.98 5.05 48.85
N TRP A 719 -6.68 5.36 47.59
CA TRP A 719 -5.44 4.89 46.96
C TRP A 719 -4.92 5.87 45.90
N ASP A 720 -3.70 5.65 45.39
CA ASP A 720 -3.06 6.53 44.40
C ASP A 720 -3.85 6.54 43.09
N ASN A 721 -4.76 7.51 42.97
CA ASN A 721 -5.68 7.66 41.84
C ASN A 721 -4.97 7.84 40.49
N HIS A 722 -3.66 8.13 40.48
CA HIS A 722 -2.89 8.40 39.27
C HIS A 722 -1.92 7.26 38.89
N ALA A 723 -1.88 6.17 39.65
CA ALA A 723 -0.94 5.06 39.42
C ALA A 723 -1.01 4.52 37.98
N MET A 724 -2.22 4.35 37.44
CA MET A 724 -2.41 3.85 36.08
C MET A 724 -2.18 4.91 35.00
N VAL A 725 -2.59 6.16 35.22
CA VAL A 725 -2.52 7.22 34.21
C VAL A 725 -1.08 7.68 33.99
N ARG A 726 -0.21 7.57 35.01
CA ARG A 726 1.22 7.88 34.90
C ARG A 726 2.03 6.80 34.16
N LYS A 727 1.51 5.58 33.99
CA LYS A 727 2.21 4.57 33.19
C LYS A 727 2.22 5.01 31.73
N ALA A 728 3.42 5.05 31.12
CA ALA A 728 3.50 5.28 29.69
C ALA A 728 2.94 4.08 28.94
N PRO A 729 2.23 4.27 27.82
CA PRO A 729 2.01 3.20 26.85
C PRO A 729 3.33 2.53 26.50
N ALA A 730 3.23 1.27 26.14
CA ALA A 730 4.38 0.49 25.73
C ALA A 730 4.99 1.15 24.49
N ASP A 731 6.32 1.26 24.49
CA ASP A 731 7.13 1.54 23.32
C ASP A 731 7.04 0.39 22.30
N TRP A 732 6.74 -0.82 22.78
CA TRP A 732 6.42 -1.98 21.97
C TRP A 732 4.95 -1.97 21.56
N THR A 733 4.71 -2.08 20.25
CA THR A 733 3.40 -2.34 19.71
C THR A 733 3.18 -3.84 19.59
N CYS A 734 1.99 -4.34 19.90
CA CYS A 734 1.56 -5.62 19.34
C CYS A 734 1.57 -5.48 17.81
N PRO A 735 2.41 -6.24 17.08
CA PRO A 735 2.32 -6.27 15.63
C PRO A 735 0.87 -6.56 15.24
N ASP A 736 0.34 -5.85 14.25
CA ASP A 736 -1.06 -5.93 13.76
C ASP A 736 -2.17 -5.35 14.66
N ILE A 737 -1.94 -5.03 15.94
CA ILE A 737 -3.01 -4.46 16.80
C ILE A 737 -2.80 -2.96 17.02
N ALA A 738 -1.57 -2.53 17.30
CA ALA A 738 -1.34 -1.12 17.62
C ALA A 738 -1.40 -0.21 16.38
N GLU A 739 -0.97 -0.67 15.20
CA GLU A 739 -1.06 0.13 13.96
C GLU A 739 -2.51 0.44 13.56
N LEU A 740 -3.47 -0.39 14.02
CA LEU A 740 -4.90 -0.24 13.74
C LEU A 740 -5.63 0.57 14.83
N ALA A 741 -4.96 0.83 15.95
CA ALA A 741 -5.48 1.53 17.12
C ALA A 741 -5.39 3.06 17.07
N PHE A 742 -4.63 3.62 16.16
CA PHE A 742 -4.43 5.08 16.11
C PHE A 742 -5.33 5.78 15.10
N GLY A 743 -6.31 5.06 14.54
CA GLY A 743 -7.23 5.53 13.51
C GLY A 743 -6.59 5.61 12.12
N VAL A 744 -7.43 5.72 11.08
CA VAL A 744 -6.96 6.08 9.73
C VAL A 744 -6.29 7.45 9.83
N CYS A 745 -5.12 7.63 9.20
CA CYS A 745 -4.50 8.93 9.06
C CYS A 745 -5.52 9.86 8.40
N LYS A 746 -6.12 10.78 9.17
CA LYS A 746 -7.14 11.71 8.65
C LYS A 746 -6.44 12.58 7.60
N PRO A 747 -6.66 12.36 6.29
CA PRO A 747 -5.93 13.09 5.24
C PRO A 747 -6.21 14.59 5.31
N GLU A 748 -7.32 14.93 5.96
CA GLU A 748 -7.87 16.27 6.11
C GLU A 748 -7.14 17.14 7.16
N PHE A 749 -6.32 16.55 8.05
CA PHE A 749 -5.77 17.34 9.14
C PHE A 749 -4.55 18.20 8.73
N GLY A 750 -3.64 17.63 7.94
CA GLY A 750 -2.40 18.28 7.53
C GLY A 750 -2.39 18.56 6.03
N HIS A 751 -2.65 19.80 5.64
CA HIS A 751 -2.56 20.24 4.24
C HIS A 751 -1.35 21.14 4.02
N TRP A 752 -0.94 21.27 2.76
CA TRP A 752 0.24 22.01 2.36
C TRP A 752 -0.05 22.81 1.10
N GLY A 753 0.88 23.70 0.76
CA GLY A 753 0.88 24.42 -0.51
C GLY A 753 2.11 25.30 -0.60
N ASP A 754 2.05 26.39 -1.37
CA ASP A 754 3.19 27.31 -1.52
C ASP A 754 3.59 27.94 -0.18
N ARG A 755 4.68 27.42 0.39
CA ARG A 755 5.33 27.90 1.62
C ARG A 755 4.33 28.03 2.77
N PHE A 756 3.40 27.11 2.90
CA PHE A 756 2.54 27.03 4.08
C PHE A 756 2.25 25.61 4.52
N ILE A 757 2.04 25.49 5.83
CA ILE A 757 1.51 24.32 6.53
C ILE A 757 0.12 24.68 7.00
N GLN A 758 -0.86 23.84 6.74
CA GLN A 758 -2.21 23.96 7.26
C GLN A 758 -2.48 22.86 8.28
N LEU A 759 -2.94 23.27 9.46
CA LEU A 759 -3.31 22.42 10.59
C LEU A 759 -4.79 22.71 10.91
N GLY A 760 -5.70 21.93 10.35
CA GLY A 760 -7.14 22.23 10.40
C GLY A 760 -7.46 23.61 9.82
N LYS A 761 -8.00 24.51 10.64
CA LYS A 761 -8.42 25.89 10.27
C LYS A 761 -7.30 26.93 10.42
N TRP A 762 -6.06 26.48 10.61
CA TRP A 762 -4.90 27.31 10.85
C TRP A 762 -3.85 27.12 9.76
N ARG A 763 -3.16 28.21 9.37
CA ARG A 763 -2.00 28.18 8.47
C ARG A 763 -0.79 28.87 9.07
N MET A 764 0.36 28.20 9.02
CA MET A 764 1.68 28.78 9.26
C MET A 764 2.38 28.92 7.91
N ALA A 765 2.79 30.14 7.54
CA ALA A 765 3.25 30.40 6.18
C ALA A 765 4.41 31.40 6.12
N ALA A 766 5.36 31.20 5.21
CA ALA A 766 6.22 32.27 4.75
C ALA A 766 5.50 33.02 3.62
N ILE A 767 4.98 34.20 3.94
CA ILE A 767 4.24 35.04 3.00
C ILE A 767 5.17 35.55 1.91
N ASP A 768 6.37 35.95 2.30
CA ASP A 768 7.46 36.32 1.41
C ASP A 768 8.80 35.99 2.08
N GLY A 769 9.91 36.39 1.48
CA GLY A 769 11.24 36.21 2.05
C GLY A 769 11.55 37.03 3.30
N ASN A 770 10.63 37.85 3.82
CA ASN A 770 10.81 38.67 5.01
C ASN A 770 9.66 38.57 6.03
N HIS A 771 8.56 37.88 5.73
CA HIS A 771 7.40 37.75 6.62
C HIS A 771 6.96 36.29 6.77
N PHE A 772 6.99 35.78 8.00
CA PHE A 772 6.37 34.52 8.41
C PHE A 772 5.13 34.80 9.24
N SER A 773 4.00 34.16 8.95
CA SER A 773 2.71 34.47 9.55
C SER A 773 2.01 33.23 10.10
N ILE A 774 1.23 33.43 11.16
CA ILE A 774 0.23 32.47 11.65
C ILE A 774 -1.15 33.09 11.46
N SER A 775 -2.02 32.41 10.70
CA SER A 775 -3.33 32.93 10.29
C SER A 775 -4.44 31.89 10.36
N HIS A 776 -5.67 32.32 10.60
CA HIS A 776 -6.85 31.48 10.68
C HIS A 776 -7.76 31.66 9.44
N GLU A 777 -8.59 30.67 9.11
CA GLU A 777 -9.43 30.65 7.88
C GLU A 777 -10.38 31.83 7.74
N ASN A 778 -10.74 32.47 8.86
CA ASN A 778 -11.53 33.70 8.89
C ASN A 778 -10.74 34.96 8.44
N ARG A 779 -9.59 34.77 7.79
CA ARG A 779 -8.70 35.80 7.26
C ARG A 779 -8.11 36.72 8.33
N LYS A 780 -7.97 36.22 9.56
CA LYS A 780 -7.24 36.92 10.63
C LYS A 780 -5.82 36.38 10.74
N THR A 781 -4.86 37.27 10.60
CA THR A 781 -3.45 37.00 10.89
C THR A 781 -3.19 37.38 12.34
N VAL A 782 -2.80 36.39 13.14
CA VAL A 782 -2.63 36.52 14.59
C VAL A 782 -1.26 37.08 14.95
N GLN A 783 -0.23 36.65 14.23
CA GLN A 783 1.13 37.11 14.45
C GLN A 783 1.97 37.01 13.18
N VAL A 784 2.83 38.01 12.96
CA VAL A 784 3.82 38.03 11.88
C VAL A 784 5.21 38.16 12.50
N TYR A 785 6.14 37.31 12.08
CA TYR A 785 7.54 37.32 12.42
C TYR A 785 8.34 37.83 11.22
N ARG A 786 9.13 38.88 11.41
CA ARG A 786 9.89 39.51 10.34
C ARG A 786 11.29 38.92 10.23
N GLY A 787 11.88 38.99 9.04
CA GLY A 787 13.24 38.52 8.77
C GLY A 787 14.31 39.29 9.56
N ASP A 788 14.01 40.52 9.98
CA ASP A 788 14.83 41.31 10.90
C ASP A 788 14.67 40.94 12.37
N GLY A 789 13.83 39.95 12.71
CA GLY A 789 13.59 39.45 14.06
C GLY A 789 12.48 40.17 14.83
N HIS A 790 11.88 41.24 14.28
CA HIS A 790 10.75 41.90 14.94
C HIS A 790 9.45 41.10 14.78
N ILE A 791 8.56 41.25 15.76
CA ILE A 791 7.24 40.61 15.78
C ILE A 791 6.16 41.67 15.63
N LEU A 792 5.19 41.43 14.74
CA LEU A 792 3.97 42.23 14.62
C LEU A 792 2.78 41.41 15.14
N SER A 793 2.14 41.90 16.19
CA SER A 793 0.95 41.26 16.77
C SER A 793 -0.32 41.60 15.98
N GLY A 794 -1.29 40.68 15.99
CA GLY A 794 -2.63 40.87 15.48
C GLY A 794 -3.62 41.48 16.48
N PRO A 795 -4.91 41.56 16.11
CA PRO A 795 -5.52 41.01 14.90
C PRO A 795 -5.16 41.82 13.64
N ARG A 796 -4.76 41.14 12.56
CA ARG A 796 -4.55 41.77 11.25
C ARG A 796 -5.34 41.06 10.15
N SER A 797 -5.48 41.71 9.00
CA SER A 797 -6.11 41.14 7.79
C SER A 797 -5.16 41.10 6.58
N ASP A 798 -3.93 41.58 6.75
CA ASP A 798 -2.82 41.44 5.81
C ASP A 798 -1.96 40.23 6.21
N PHE A 799 -1.05 39.80 5.32
CA PHE A 799 -0.12 38.68 5.56
C PHE A 799 -0.81 37.34 5.92
N GLY A 800 -2.02 37.09 5.42
CA GLY A 800 -2.63 35.77 5.45
C GLY A 800 -2.20 34.93 4.25
N SER A 801 -2.31 33.60 4.34
CA SER A 801 -1.97 32.66 3.25
C SER A 801 -3.19 31.90 2.71
N TRP A 802 -4.41 32.24 3.14
CA TRP A 802 -5.65 31.54 2.78
C TRP A 802 -6.11 31.75 1.34
N ASP A 803 -5.49 32.68 0.62
CA ASP A 803 -5.61 32.86 -0.82
C ASP A 803 -4.78 31.87 -1.63
N ARG A 804 -3.79 31.19 -1.01
CA ARG A 804 -3.00 30.15 -1.66
C ARG A 804 -3.78 28.84 -1.72
N PRO A 805 -3.80 28.13 -2.86
CA PRO A 805 -4.47 26.84 -2.95
C PRO A 805 -3.74 25.79 -2.11
N ILE A 806 -4.50 24.82 -1.60
CA ILE A 806 -3.91 23.56 -1.11
C ILE A 806 -3.31 22.84 -2.30
N GLY A 807 -2.14 22.27 -2.12
CA GLY A 807 -1.45 21.53 -3.16
C GLY A 807 -0.07 21.06 -2.68
N PHE A 808 0.85 21.01 -3.63
CA PHE A 808 2.19 20.51 -3.40
C PHE A 808 2.99 21.46 -2.47
N PRO A 809 3.81 20.92 -1.53
CA PRO A 809 4.46 21.70 -0.46
C PRO A 809 5.68 22.51 -0.94
N TYR A 810 5.49 23.41 -1.91
CA TYR A 810 6.58 24.20 -2.48
C TYR A 810 7.30 25.04 -1.41
N GLY A 811 8.63 25.01 -1.44
CA GLY A 811 9.44 25.78 -0.49
C GLY A 811 9.39 25.27 0.95
N ILE A 812 9.01 24.01 1.16
CA ILE A 812 9.05 23.35 2.46
C ILE A 812 10.17 22.32 2.45
N THR A 813 11.04 22.36 3.47
CA THR A 813 12.13 21.40 3.64
C THR A 813 12.19 20.95 5.09
N PHE A 814 12.56 19.70 5.33
CA PHE A 814 12.69 19.16 6.68
C PHE A 814 14.16 18.99 7.07
N GLY A 815 14.38 18.90 8.38
CA GLY A 815 15.61 18.39 8.95
C GLY A 815 15.37 17.92 10.37
N ALA A 816 16.44 17.61 11.08
CA ALA A 816 16.36 17.12 12.45
C ALA A 816 15.70 18.18 13.35
N ASN A 817 14.52 17.86 13.90
CA ASN A 817 13.73 18.69 14.79
C ASN A 817 13.28 20.05 14.22
N PHE A 818 13.25 20.23 12.89
CA PHE A 818 12.78 21.48 12.30
C PHE A 818 12.05 21.33 10.98
N ILE A 819 11.27 22.37 10.67
CA ILE A 819 10.64 22.58 9.38
C ILE A 819 11.07 23.94 8.85
N GLN A 820 11.59 23.94 7.63
CA GLN A 820 11.86 25.15 6.86
C GLN A 820 10.64 25.45 5.99
N ILE A 821 10.20 26.72 6.02
CA ILE A 821 9.10 27.24 5.23
C ILE A 821 9.64 28.53 4.59
N GLY A 822 9.95 28.49 3.28
CA GLY A 822 10.65 29.57 2.59
C GLY A 822 12.00 29.88 3.24
N ARG A 823 12.17 31.13 3.71
CA ARG A 823 13.37 31.62 4.42
C ARG A 823 13.31 31.53 5.94
N PHE A 824 12.24 30.94 6.46
CA PHE A 824 12.04 30.77 7.89
C PHE A 824 12.20 29.31 8.28
N ARG A 825 12.66 29.07 9.51
CA ARG A 825 12.68 27.76 10.14
C ARG A 825 11.96 27.82 11.48
N VAL A 826 11.12 26.83 11.71
CA VAL A 826 10.48 26.53 12.99
C VAL A 826 11.15 25.27 13.53
N ALA A 827 11.80 25.36 14.68
CA ALA A 827 12.65 24.27 15.17
C ALA A 827 12.60 24.11 16.68
N ALA A 828 12.64 22.87 17.17
CA ALA A 828 13.13 22.57 18.50
C ALA A 828 14.66 22.56 18.44
N THR A 829 15.28 23.63 18.94
CA THR A 829 16.74 23.82 18.91
C THR A 829 17.46 22.97 19.95
N ASP A 830 16.75 22.61 21.02
CA ASP A 830 17.14 21.60 22.01
C ASP A 830 15.85 21.03 22.66
N GLU A 831 16.01 20.20 23.70
CA GLU A 831 14.87 19.61 24.41
C GLU A 831 13.94 20.64 25.06
N ASN A 832 14.42 21.82 25.45
CA ASN A 832 13.68 22.81 26.23
C ASN A 832 13.43 24.15 25.49
N HIS A 833 13.96 24.34 24.28
CA HIS A 833 13.82 25.56 23.49
C HIS A 833 13.34 25.27 22.07
N MET A 834 12.29 25.98 21.66
CA MET A 834 11.85 26.07 20.28
C MET A 834 12.03 27.49 19.77
N SER A 835 12.31 27.69 18.48
CA SER A 835 12.45 29.01 17.89
C SER A 835 11.87 29.13 16.50
N ILE A 836 11.53 30.37 16.13
CA ILE A 836 11.23 30.79 14.76
C ILE A 836 12.37 31.71 14.32
N SER A 837 13.14 31.26 13.32
CA SER A 837 14.37 31.94 12.88
C SER A 837 14.38 32.20 11.37
N HIS A 838 15.01 33.29 10.97
CA HIS A 838 15.16 33.68 9.56
C HIS A 838 16.59 33.40 9.06
N GLN A 839 16.72 33.16 7.75
CA GLN A 839 17.99 32.79 7.10
C GLN A 839 19.08 33.86 7.27
N SER A 840 18.72 35.12 7.52
CA SER A 840 19.67 36.20 7.80
C SER A 840 20.45 36.04 9.11
N GLY A 841 20.20 34.98 9.88
CA GLY A 841 20.87 34.77 11.17
C GLY A 841 20.11 35.37 12.36
N THR A 842 18.88 35.85 12.15
CA THR A 842 18.06 36.42 13.23
C THR A 842 17.00 35.43 13.73
N THR A 843 16.85 35.33 15.04
CA THR A 843 15.79 34.60 15.75
C THR A 843 14.69 35.57 16.14
N ALA A 844 13.47 35.35 15.65
CA ALA A 844 12.33 36.24 15.86
C ALA A 844 11.60 35.95 17.18
N GLN A 845 11.54 34.69 17.61
CA GLN A 845 10.90 34.30 18.87
C GLN A 845 11.52 33.00 19.38
N ILE A 846 11.79 32.94 20.68
CA ILE A 846 12.13 31.69 21.39
C ILE A 846 11.03 31.37 22.40
N PHE A 847 10.67 30.11 22.43
CA PHE A 847 9.70 29.50 23.33
C PHE A 847 10.47 28.61 24.30
N ARG A 848 10.22 28.75 25.60
CA ARG A 848 10.90 27.98 26.64
C ARG A 848 9.93 27.02 27.32
N GLY A 849 10.30 25.75 27.36
CA GLY A 849 9.44 24.66 27.82
C GLY A 849 9.16 24.72 29.32
N HIS A 850 10.20 24.66 30.15
CA HIS A 850 10.03 24.43 31.59
C HIS A 850 9.27 25.52 32.35
N ASP A 851 9.37 26.79 31.94
CA ASP A 851 8.71 27.91 32.61
C ASP A 851 7.57 28.55 31.79
N GLY A 852 7.45 28.16 30.52
CA GLY A 852 6.47 28.69 29.58
C GLY A 852 6.76 30.12 29.12
N SER A 853 7.98 30.63 29.26
CA SER A 853 8.33 32.01 28.92
C SER A 853 8.60 32.22 27.42
N LEU A 854 8.40 33.47 26.97
CA LEU A 854 8.63 33.93 25.60
C LEU A 854 9.77 34.95 25.58
N HIS A 855 10.73 34.73 24.69
CA HIS A 855 11.84 35.67 24.46
C HIS A 855 11.77 36.22 23.01
N PRO A 856 11.12 37.38 22.81
CA PRO A 856 10.95 37.97 21.49
C PRO A 856 12.26 38.51 20.92
N GLY A 857 12.35 38.54 19.60
CA GLY A 857 13.45 39.08 18.81
C GLY A 857 13.52 40.60 18.77
N PRO A 858 14.55 41.16 18.11
CA PRO A 858 15.59 40.45 17.35
C PRO A 858 16.67 39.84 18.24
N ARG A 859 17.01 38.58 17.98
CA ARG A 859 18.05 37.82 18.71
C ARG A 859 18.90 36.99 17.74
N HIS A 860 20.01 36.43 18.21
CA HIS A 860 20.91 35.59 17.38
C HIS A 860 21.20 34.21 18.00
N ASP A 861 20.88 34.02 19.28
CA ASP A 861 20.91 32.73 19.96
C ASP A 861 19.70 31.86 19.57
N PHE A 862 19.84 30.54 19.78
CA PHE A 862 18.85 29.52 19.39
C PHE A 862 18.37 29.68 17.93
N ASN A 863 19.28 30.01 17.03
CA ASN A 863 18.93 30.18 15.63
C ASN A 863 18.79 28.80 14.95
N ALA A 864 17.60 28.50 14.45
CA ALA A 864 17.28 27.23 13.77
C ALA A 864 18.09 26.96 12.48
N TRP A 865 18.75 27.97 11.91
CA TRP A 865 19.65 27.81 10.76
C TRP A 865 20.99 27.16 11.11
N THR A 866 21.32 27.07 12.40
CA THR A 866 22.45 26.25 12.88
C THR A 866 22.22 24.75 12.66
N LEU A 867 20.95 24.31 12.61
CA LEU A 867 20.57 22.92 12.33
C LEU A 867 20.81 22.57 10.85
N ARG A 868 21.08 21.29 10.57
CA ARG A 868 21.36 20.78 9.22
C ARG A 868 20.08 20.26 8.56
N ALA A 869 19.81 20.67 7.32
CA ALA A 869 18.74 20.07 6.52
C ALA A 869 19.04 18.59 6.29
N GLY A 870 18.01 17.76 6.28
CA GLY A 870 18.21 16.32 6.29
C GLY A 870 16.90 15.53 6.40
N PRO A 871 16.93 14.30 6.95
CA PRO A 871 15.72 13.55 7.19
C PRO A 871 14.87 14.32 8.20
N ALA A 872 13.55 14.13 8.19
CA ALA A 872 12.64 14.78 9.13
C ALA A 872 12.71 14.12 10.52
N SER A 873 13.90 13.78 11.01
CA SER A 873 14.09 13.10 12.29
C SER A 873 13.59 13.98 13.43
N GLY A 874 12.76 13.41 14.31
CA GLY A 874 12.11 14.16 15.38
C GLY A 874 10.99 15.11 14.91
N VAL A 875 10.55 15.01 13.65
CA VAL A 875 9.32 15.65 13.17
C VAL A 875 8.24 14.58 13.04
N THR A 876 7.15 14.69 13.80
CA THR A 876 6.04 13.74 13.75
C THR A 876 4.69 14.42 13.70
N PHE A 877 3.67 13.67 13.29
CA PHE A 877 2.28 14.11 13.27
C PHE A 877 1.49 13.32 14.28
N GLY A 878 0.43 13.91 14.80
CA GLY A 878 -0.62 13.16 15.45
C GLY A 878 -1.96 13.83 15.26
N GLU A 879 -2.97 13.36 15.99
CA GLU A 879 -4.32 13.88 15.83
C GLU A 879 -4.40 15.35 16.21
N GLN A 880 -4.54 16.16 15.17
CA GLN A 880 -4.55 17.60 15.22
C GLN A 880 -3.29 18.30 15.74
N PHE A 881 -2.11 17.70 15.59
CA PHE A 881 -0.87 18.40 15.88
C PHE A 881 0.30 17.96 15.00
N ILE A 882 1.31 18.82 14.94
CA ILE A 882 2.65 18.50 14.46
C ILE A 882 3.64 18.66 15.61
N GLN A 883 4.59 17.74 15.73
CA GLN A 883 5.58 17.69 16.80
C GLN A 883 6.99 17.85 16.24
N LEU A 884 7.83 18.61 16.95
CA LEU A 884 9.24 18.85 16.69
C LEU A 884 10.01 18.55 17.98
N GLY A 885 10.71 17.42 18.06
CA GLY A 885 11.30 16.96 19.33
C GLY A 885 10.22 16.83 20.42
N GLU A 886 10.38 17.57 21.52
CA GLU A 886 9.42 17.64 22.65
C GLU A 886 8.36 18.75 22.50
N TRP A 887 8.38 19.48 21.39
CA TRP A 887 7.47 20.60 21.13
C TRP A 887 6.34 20.23 20.19
N ARG A 888 5.15 20.82 20.37
CA ARG A 888 3.97 20.58 19.52
C ARG A 888 3.30 21.87 19.10
N PHE A 889 2.87 21.92 17.85
CA PHE A 889 1.84 22.82 17.36
C PHE A 889 0.55 22.03 17.20
N GLY A 890 -0.38 22.21 18.14
CA GLY A 890 -1.71 21.58 18.09
C GLY A 890 -2.77 22.58 17.68
N ALA A 891 -3.78 22.15 16.95
CA ALA A 891 -4.84 23.03 16.44
C ALA A 891 -6.23 22.47 16.77
N ASP A 892 -7.14 23.38 17.10
CA ASP A 892 -8.58 23.14 17.05
C ASP A 892 -9.30 24.28 16.29
N ASP A 893 -10.63 24.27 16.33
CA ASP A 893 -11.49 25.24 15.64
C ASP A 893 -11.39 26.68 16.19
N THR A 894 -10.75 26.86 17.34
CA THR A 894 -10.70 28.13 18.09
C THR A 894 -9.29 28.65 18.29
N ALA A 895 -8.31 27.75 18.40
CA ALA A 895 -6.95 28.09 18.78
C ALA A 895 -5.89 27.18 18.13
N LEU A 896 -4.70 27.76 17.93
CA LEU A 896 -3.46 27.05 17.66
C LEU A 896 -2.56 27.17 18.90
N TYR A 897 -2.11 26.04 19.43
CA TYR A 897 -1.34 25.92 20.66
C TYR A 897 0.12 25.62 20.34
N VAL A 898 1.05 26.32 20.98
CA VAL A 898 2.47 25.94 21.04
C VAL A 898 2.73 25.32 22.39
N THR A 899 2.98 24.02 22.47
CA THR A 899 3.08 23.30 23.75
C THR A 899 4.37 22.50 23.87
N HIS A 900 4.81 22.29 25.10
CA HIS A 900 5.93 21.42 25.41
C HIS A 900 5.45 20.16 26.13
N LYS A 901 5.69 18.99 25.54
CA LYS A 901 5.21 17.69 26.03
C LYS A 901 5.73 17.38 27.44
N GLY A 902 7.04 17.53 27.66
CA GLY A 902 7.66 17.21 28.96
C GLY A 902 7.22 18.05 30.16
N TYR A 903 6.67 19.26 29.95
CA TYR A 903 6.30 20.17 31.04
C TYR A 903 4.81 20.49 31.10
N ASN A 904 4.03 20.02 30.12
CA ASN A 904 2.62 20.35 29.95
C ASN A 904 2.35 21.87 29.98
N THR A 905 3.27 22.65 29.39
CA THR A 905 3.17 24.12 29.32
C THR A 905 2.81 24.54 27.89
N SER A 906 2.08 25.64 27.77
CA SER A 906 1.86 26.34 26.51
C SER A 906 2.37 27.77 26.62
N PRO A 907 3.58 28.08 26.10
CA PRO A 907 4.09 29.44 26.15
C PRO A 907 3.22 30.42 25.36
N GLN A 908 2.56 29.95 24.30
CA GLN A 908 1.78 30.81 23.41
C GLN A 908 0.58 30.08 22.80
N ILE A 909 -0.56 30.75 22.79
CA ILE A 909 -1.79 30.31 22.11
C ILE A 909 -2.21 31.41 21.13
N PHE A 910 -2.50 31.03 19.89
CA PHE A 910 -3.04 31.91 18.85
C PHE A 910 -4.54 31.68 18.77
N HIS A 911 -5.35 32.71 19.00
CA HIS A 911 -6.80 32.60 19.03
C HIS A 911 -7.43 33.11 17.72
N ARG A 912 -8.52 32.47 17.27
CA ARG A 912 -9.12 32.71 15.95
C ARG A 912 -9.58 34.15 15.71
N ASP A 913 -9.78 34.94 16.76
CA ASP A 913 -10.14 36.37 16.63
C ASP A 913 -8.96 37.26 16.21
N GLY A 914 -7.75 36.69 16.15
CA GLY A 914 -6.54 37.41 15.77
C GLY A 914 -5.66 37.83 16.94
N HIS A 915 -6.00 37.46 18.18
CA HIS A 915 -5.19 37.78 19.36
C HIS A 915 -4.25 36.64 19.77
N VAL A 916 -3.08 37.02 20.27
CA VAL A 916 -2.14 36.13 20.96
C VAL A 916 -2.49 36.11 22.45
N ILE A 917 -2.60 34.92 23.03
CA ILE A 917 -2.76 34.71 24.47
C ILE A 917 -1.40 34.22 25.01
N PRO A 918 -0.66 35.05 25.76
CA PRO A 918 0.62 34.65 26.34
C PRO A 918 0.39 33.81 27.60
N ARG A 919 1.01 32.62 27.65
CA ARG A 919 1.09 31.72 28.82
C ARG A 919 -0.26 31.27 29.41
N ILE A 920 -0.33 30.03 29.88
CA ILE A 920 -1.49 29.56 30.65
C ILE A 920 -1.44 30.15 32.06
N GLN A 921 -2.11 31.28 32.27
CA GLN A 921 -2.80 31.56 33.54
C GLN A 921 -4.32 31.48 33.39
N HIS A 922 -4.83 31.25 32.17
CA HIS A 922 -6.27 31.19 31.93
C HIS A 922 -6.79 29.74 32.04
N PRO A 923 -7.69 29.43 33.00
CA PRO A 923 -8.24 28.08 33.19
C PRO A 923 -8.93 27.54 31.94
N ASN A 924 -9.50 28.42 31.12
CA ASN A 924 -10.32 28.07 29.95
C ASN A 924 -9.56 27.36 28.81
N TYR A 925 -8.22 27.37 28.82
CA TYR A 925 -7.39 26.73 27.78
C TYR A 925 -6.54 25.59 28.32
N ALA A 926 -6.64 25.27 29.61
CA ALA A 926 -5.87 24.19 30.23
C ALA A 926 -6.21 22.83 29.58
N ASP A 927 -7.49 22.61 29.28
CA ASP A 927 -7.97 21.37 28.64
C ASP A 927 -7.40 21.22 27.23
N GLY A 928 -7.46 22.27 26.39
CA GLY A 928 -6.89 22.23 25.04
C GLY A 928 -5.37 21.98 25.04
N VAL A 929 -4.65 22.53 26.01
CA VAL A 929 -3.21 22.26 26.14
C VAL A 929 -2.93 20.84 26.59
N ALA A 930 -3.65 20.36 27.62
CA ALA A 930 -3.55 18.99 28.09
C ALA A 930 -3.90 18.00 26.97
N ASP A 931 -4.94 18.29 26.18
CA ASP A 931 -5.32 17.52 25.02
C ASP A 931 -4.16 17.45 24.02
N VAL A 932 -3.59 18.59 23.61
CA VAL A 932 -2.48 18.60 22.64
C VAL A 932 -1.23 17.90 23.17
N THR A 933 -0.89 18.00 24.46
CA THR A 933 0.31 17.39 25.05
C THR A 933 0.14 15.90 25.35
N GLN A 934 -1.08 15.44 25.62
CA GLN A 934 -1.37 14.04 25.95
C GLN A 934 -1.73 13.20 24.72
N ARG A 935 -2.09 13.82 23.59
CA ARG A 935 -2.31 13.09 22.33
C ARG A 935 -1.04 12.36 21.89
N TYR A 936 -1.20 11.24 21.23
CA TYR A 936 -0.08 10.43 20.78
C TYR A 936 0.32 10.81 19.35
N ALA A 937 1.62 10.79 19.07
CA ALA A 937 2.09 10.91 17.70
C ALA A 937 1.67 9.65 16.94
N GLN A 938 1.09 9.84 15.75
CA GLN A 938 0.67 8.81 14.82
C GLN A 938 1.89 8.34 14.01
N TRP A 939 2.80 7.63 14.67
CA TRP A 939 4.02 7.10 14.05
C TRP A 939 3.73 6.12 12.89
N HIS A 940 2.50 5.61 12.79
CA HIS A 940 2.07 4.64 11.79
C HIS A 940 1.72 5.25 10.42
N CYS A 941 1.65 6.58 10.29
CA CYS A 941 1.30 7.24 9.02
C CYS A 941 2.47 7.34 8.01
N GLY A 942 3.58 6.64 8.24
CA GLY A 942 4.81 6.82 7.49
C GLY A 942 5.59 8.06 7.93
N GLY A 943 6.85 8.17 7.50
CA GLY A 943 7.60 9.41 7.67
C GLY A 943 6.90 10.53 6.90
N ILE A 944 6.98 11.79 7.36
CA ILE A 944 6.32 12.90 6.63
C ILE A 944 6.76 12.97 5.15
N GLN A 945 7.98 12.53 4.86
CA GLN A 945 8.53 12.48 3.51
C GLN A 945 7.79 11.46 2.62
N GLU A 946 7.30 10.37 3.21
CA GLU A 946 6.48 9.35 2.55
C GLU A 946 5.06 9.88 2.29
N ILE A 947 4.47 10.55 3.28
CA ILE A 947 3.16 11.22 3.14
C ILE A 947 3.21 12.31 2.05
N LEU A 948 4.30 13.08 1.98
CA LEU A 948 4.46 14.19 1.06
C LEU A 948 5.03 13.77 -0.31
N GLY A 949 5.58 12.56 -0.41
CA GLY A 949 6.43 12.14 -1.53
C GLY A 949 7.65 13.04 -1.75
N SER A 950 8.11 13.81 -0.76
CA SER A 950 9.17 14.83 -0.93
C SER A 950 10.57 14.26 -0.71
N CYS A 951 11.53 14.59 -1.57
CA CYS A 951 12.92 14.18 -1.37
C CYS A 951 13.58 14.88 -0.16
N PRO A 952 14.10 14.13 0.83
CA PRO A 952 14.77 14.70 2.00
C PRO A 952 15.92 15.65 1.62
N GLY A 953 15.80 16.91 2.03
CA GLY A 953 16.82 17.92 1.78
C GLY A 953 16.94 18.40 0.33
N ILE A 954 15.99 18.07 -0.56
CA ILE A 954 16.00 18.52 -1.94
C ILE A 954 14.77 19.38 -2.22
N THR A 955 14.99 20.55 -2.81
CA THR A 955 13.91 21.48 -3.19
C THR A 955 14.32 22.29 -4.40
N ALA A 956 13.48 22.39 -5.40
CA ALA A 956 13.67 23.20 -6.58
C ALA A 956 13.03 24.58 -6.41
N GLY A 957 13.55 25.54 -7.16
CA GLY A 957 12.96 26.86 -7.31
C GLY A 957 13.18 27.38 -8.73
N HIS A 958 12.95 28.68 -8.92
CA HIS A 958 13.10 29.30 -10.23
C HIS A 958 14.58 29.34 -10.63
N GLY A 959 14.98 28.41 -11.50
CA GLY A 959 16.33 28.26 -12.04
C GLY A 959 17.34 27.63 -11.09
N PHE A 960 16.93 27.07 -9.94
CA PHE A 960 17.86 26.42 -9.02
C PHE A 960 17.32 25.12 -8.43
N LEU A 961 18.25 24.26 -8.03
CA LEU A 961 18.01 23.08 -7.22
C LEU A 961 18.80 23.22 -5.92
N GLN A 962 18.10 23.24 -4.79
CA GLN A 962 18.67 23.16 -3.47
C GLN A 962 18.87 21.70 -3.08
N VAL A 963 20.06 21.38 -2.60
CA VAL A 963 20.45 20.05 -2.14
C VAL A 963 21.20 20.24 -0.81
N GLY A 964 20.54 19.87 0.29
CA GLY A 964 21.02 20.11 1.65
C GLY A 964 21.25 21.60 1.92
N SER A 965 22.49 21.95 2.26
CA SER A 965 22.93 23.32 2.54
C SER A 965 23.45 24.07 1.31
N TRP A 966 23.28 23.50 0.12
CA TRP A 966 23.80 24.00 -1.15
C TRP A 966 22.72 24.27 -2.17
N ARG A 967 23.01 25.14 -3.14
CA ARG A 967 22.19 25.38 -4.32
C ARG A 967 23.04 25.31 -5.58
N VAL A 968 22.51 24.63 -6.57
CA VAL A 968 22.98 24.58 -7.96
C VAL A 968 22.02 25.41 -8.78
N ALA A 969 22.47 26.45 -9.48
CA ALA A 969 21.57 27.44 -10.06
C ALA A 969 22.04 27.99 -11.40
N GLN A 970 21.09 28.15 -12.33
CA GLN A 970 21.19 29.18 -13.36
C GLN A 970 20.98 30.54 -12.68
N MET A 971 21.93 31.45 -12.81
CA MET A 971 21.80 32.82 -12.33
C MET A 971 21.12 33.73 -13.36
N ASP A 972 21.55 33.70 -14.61
CA ASP A 972 20.94 34.41 -15.73
C ASP A 972 21.24 33.64 -17.04
N SER A 973 21.08 34.23 -18.21
CA SER A 973 21.47 33.55 -19.46
C SER A 973 22.97 33.26 -19.50
N ASP A 974 23.80 34.08 -18.86
CA ASP A 974 25.24 34.04 -18.97
C ASP A 974 25.95 33.33 -17.83
N HIS A 975 25.29 33.09 -16.69
CA HIS A 975 25.94 32.57 -15.48
C HIS A 975 25.21 31.36 -14.87
N PHE A 976 25.98 30.35 -14.46
CA PHE A 976 25.57 29.18 -13.67
C PHE A 976 26.46 29.05 -12.44
N SER A 977 25.95 28.67 -11.26
CA SER A 977 26.76 28.66 -10.03
C SER A 977 26.43 27.52 -9.06
N PHE A 978 27.44 27.17 -8.25
CA PHE A 978 27.28 26.42 -7.01
C PHE A 978 27.46 27.40 -5.84
N SER A 979 26.50 27.45 -4.91
CA SER A 979 26.53 28.38 -3.78
C SER A 979 26.02 27.73 -2.49
N HIS A 980 26.67 28.06 -1.38
CA HIS A 980 26.31 27.55 -0.06
C HIS A 980 25.48 28.58 0.72
N ARG A 981 24.66 28.10 1.69
CA ARG A 981 23.76 28.96 2.48
C ARG A 981 24.45 30.05 3.29
N ASN A 982 25.76 29.93 3.52
CA ASN A 982 26.58 30.99 4.13
C ASN A 982 27.02 32.08 3.13
N THR A 983 26.41 32.12 1.94
CA THR A 983 26.65 33.10 0.86
C THR A 983 27.96 32.95 0.09
N LEU A 984 28.76 31.92 0.36
CA LEU A 984 29.95 31.63 -0.45
C LEU A 984 29.56 30.95 -1.77
N THR A 985 30.20 31.38 -2.86
CA THR A 985 30.05 30.84 -4.22
C THR A 985 31.38 30.24 -4.67
N PRO A 986 31.60 28.92 -4.55
CA PRO A 986 32.89 28.32 -4.91
C PRO A 986 33.15 28.20 -6.41
N ALA A 987 32.12 28.23 -7.25
CA ALA A 987 32.26 28.18 -8.69
C ALA A 987 31.13 28.93 -9.41
N ILE A 988 31.50 29.71 -10.42
CA ILE A 988 30.61 30.34 -11.39
C ILE A 988 31.09 29.93 -12.78
N TYR A 989 30.19 29.46 -13.63
CA TYR A 989 30.44 29.10 -15.02
C TYR A 989 29.75 30.11 -15.92
N THR A 990 30.40 30.48 -17.02
CA THR A 990 29.90 31.50 -17.95
C THR A 990 29.51 30.91 -19.31
N SER A 991 28.54 31.54 -19.99
CA SER A 991 28.01 31.09 -21.29
C SER A 991 29.08 30.99 -22.38
N ASP A 992 30.18 31.75 -22.25
CA ASP A 992 31.35 31.70 -23.14
C ASP A 992 32.27 30.48 -22.89
N GLY A 993 32.02 29.73 -21.83
CA GLY A 993 32.72 28.49 -21.47
C GLY A 993 33.84 28.65 -20.43
N HIS A 994 33.96 29.80 -19.74
CA HIS A 994 34.94 29.97 -18.67
C HIS A 994 34.41 29.59 -17.29
N VAL A 995 35.35 29.40 -16.35
CA VAL A 995 35.04 29.12 -14.93
C VAL A 995 35.75 30.10 -14.01
N HIS A 996 34.98 30.77 -13.16
CA HIS A 996 35.47 31.62 -12.10
C HIS A 996 35.44 30.85 -10.78
N SER A 997 36.62 30.60 -10.22
CA SER A 997 36.76 29.89 -8.95
C SER A 997 36.59 30.83 -7.76
N GLY A 998 36.04 30.31 -6.66
CA GLY A 998 35.90 31.00 -5.38
C GLY A 998 37.21 31.14 -4.57
N PRO A 999 37.16 31.77 -3.38
CA PRO A 999 35.97 32.26 -2.69
C PRO A 999 35.38 33.53 -3.31
N ARG A 1000 34.05 33.53 -3.45
CA ARG A 1000 33.26 34.64 -3.98
C ARG A 1000 31.94 34.76 -3.21
N HIS A 1001 31.28 35.92 -3.35
CA HIS A 1001 29.96 36.19 -2.77
C HIS A 1001 28.94 36.67 -3.82
N ASP A 1002 29.41 37.06 -5.01
CA ASP A 1002 28.57 37.34 -6.17
C ASP A 1002 28.00 36.03 -6.75
N GLN A 1003 26.92 36.17 -7.52
CA GLN A 1003 26.24 35.05 -8.18
C GLN A 1003 25.84 33.91 -7.22
N ASN A 1004 25.57 34.24 -5.95
CA ASN A 1004 24.98 33.31 -4.99
C ASN A 1004 23.47 33.24 -5.24
N SER A 1005 22.88 32.05 -5.12
CA SER A 1005 21.45 31.85 -5.41
C SER A 1005 20.56 31.84 -4.16
N TRP A 1006 21.14 32.08 -2.98
CA TRP A 1006 20.42 32.02 -1.70
C TRP A 1006 19.56 33.24 -1.42
N ASP A 1007 19.77 34.32 -2.18
CA ASP A 1007 18.90 35.48 -2.28
C ASP A 1007 17.64 35.24 -3.14
N ARG A 1008 17.47 34.06 -3.73
CA ARG A 1008 16.28 33.65 -4.50
C ARG A 1008 15.28 32.90 -3.62
N GLU A 1009 14.00 33.09 -3.92
CA GLU A 1009 12.92 32.37 -3.25
C GLU A 1009 12.56 31.08 -4.00
N THR A 1010 12.18 30.05 -3.25
CA THR A 1010 11.42 28.92 -3.77
C THR A 1010 10.01 29.42 -4.12
N ARG A 1011 9.59 29.38 -5.39
CA ARG A 1011 8.28 29.83 -5.88
C ARG A 1011 7.56 28.72 -6.64
N GLU A 1012 6.25 28.85 -6.79
CA GLU A 1012 5.30 27.89 -7.40
C GLU A 1012 5.65 27.34 -8.79
N THR A 1013 6.50 28.03 -9.57
CA THR A 1013 6.94 27.55 -10.89
C THR A 1013 8.45 27.33 -10.87
N SER A 1014 8.85 26.14 -10.47
CA SER A 1014 10.20 25.65 -10.74
C SER A 1014 10.41 25.65 -12.26
N THR A 1015 11.48 26.30 -12.72
CA THR A 1015 11.92 26.21 -14.12
C THR A 1015 12.93 25.08 -14.31
N ILE A 1016 13.04 24.18 -13.31
CA ILE A 1016 13.81 22.95 -13.43
C ILE A 1016 13.02 21.97 -14.29
N LYS A 1017 13.68 21.42 -15.30
CA LYS A 1017 13.14 20.36 -16.15
C LYS A 1017 14.09 19.17 -16.13
N PHE A 1018 13.56 17.98 -16.38
CA PHE A 1018 14.36 16.76 -16.44
C PHE A 1018 14.29 16.16 -17.84
N GLY A 1019 15.28 15.34 -18.17
CA GLY A 1019 15.26 14.47 -19.34
C GLY A 1019 16.14 13.25 -19.11
N ASP A 1020 16.64 12.64 -20.18
CA ASP A 1020 17.52 11.47 -20.07
C ASP A 1020 18.88 11.84 -19.46
N ARG A 1021 19.04 11.54 -18.17
CA ARG A 1021 20.25 11.73 -17.35
C ARG A 1021 20.76 13.16 -17.28
N PHE A 1022 19.87 14.16 -17.40
CA PHE A 1022 20.22 15.56 -17.20
C PHE A 1022 19.12 16.35 -16.48
N ILE A 1023 19.55 17.40 -15.80
CA ILE A 1023 18.72 18.45 -15.21
C ILE A 1023 18.92 19.71 -16.03
N GLN A 1024 17.84 20.31 -16.51
CA GLN A 1024 17.83 21.62 -17.12
C GLN A 1024 17.45 22.67 -16.08
N PHE A 1025 18.27 23.71 -15.99
CA PHE A 1025 18.04 24.87 -15.13
C PHE A 1025 17.60 26.02 -16.03
N GLY A 1026 16.34 26.43 -15.88
CA GLY A 1026 15.72 27.48 -16.70
C GLY A 1026 15.75 27.16 -18.19
N GLU A 1027 16.14 28.11 -19.02
CA GLU A 1027 16.14 27.97 -20.48
C GLU A 1027 17.53 27.74 -21.09
N TRP A 1028 18.59 27.99 -20.32
CA TRP A 1028 19.93 28.22 -20.88
C TRP A 1028 20.97 27.19 -20.43
N TRP A 1029 20.75 26.50 -19.31
CA TRP A 1029 21.77 25.62 -18.72
C TRP A 1029 21.28 24.20 -18.49
N ARG A 1030 22.15 23.22 -18.72
CA ARG A 1030 21.94 21.81 -18.37
C ARG A 1030 23.15 21.23 -17.63
N LEU A 1031 22.89 20.33 -16.68
CA LEU A 1031 23.89 19.51 -15.99
C LEU A 1031 23.47 18.05 -16.12
N GLY A 1032 24.35 17.18 -16.63
CA GLY A 1032 23.99 15.78 -16.88
C GLY A 1032 25.12 14.93 -17.44
N GLU A 1033 24.88 13.62 -17.49
CA GLU A 1033 25.78 12.63 -18.07
C GLU A 1033 25.76 12.76 -19.60
N TRP A 1034 26.91 12.93 -20.24
CA TRP A 1034 27.01 13.17 -21.68
C TRP A 1034 27.00 11.90 -22.55
N GLU A 1035 27.54 10.79 -22.06
CA GLU A 1035 27.68 9.55 -22.82
C GLU A 1035 27.03 8.38 -22.07
N GLU A 1036 26.51 7.41 -22.81
CA GLU A 1036 25.81 6.26 -22.21
C GLU A 1036 26.64 5.39 -21.29
N ASP A 1037 27.96 5.41 -21.47
CA ASP A 1037 28.90 4.65 -20.66
C ASP A 1037 29.34 5.39 -19.38
N GLY A 1038 28.75 6.56 -19.09
CA GLY A 1038 29.01 7.31 -17.88
C GLY A 1038 30.37 8.00 -17.82
N LYS A 1039 31.17 8.02 -18.90
CA LYS A 1039 32.54 8.58 -18.85
C LYS A 1039 32.60 10.05 -18.50
N HIS A 1040 31.58 10.84 -18.84
CA HIS A 1040 31.59 12.29 -18.68
C HIS A 1040 30.29 12.83 -18.06
N LEU A 1041 30.43 13.70 -17.05
CA LEU A 1041 29.38 14.61 -16.58
C LEU A 1041 29.71 16.02 -17.03
N VAL A 1042 28.72 16.78 -17.49
CA VAL A 1042 28.95 18.07 -18.17
C VAL A 1042 27.99 19.14 -17.65
N VAL A 1043 28.50 20.36 -17.43
CA VAL A 1043 27.69 21.59 -17.43
C VAL A 1043 27.72 22.14 -18.86
N SER A 1044 26.56 22.25 -19.51
CA SER A 1044 26.45 22.76 -20.88
C SER A 1044 25.52 23.98 -20.95
N HIS A 1045 25.93 24.98 -21.71
CA HIS A 1045 25.12 26.12 -22.12
C HIS A 1045 24.44 25.85 -23.47
N ARG A 1046 23.27 26.46 -23.69
CA ARG A 1046 22.46 26.29 -24.91
C ARG A 1046 23.20 26.63 -26.21
N ASP A 1047 24.20 27.50 -26.14
CA ASP A 1047 25.05 27.89 -27.29
C ASP A 1047 26.17 26.89 -27.60
N ASN A 1048 26.01 25.61 -27.22
CA ASN A 1048 26.98 24.53 -27.49
C ASN A 1048 28.36 24.80 -26.87
N LYS A 1049 28.37 25.35 -25.65
CA LYS A 1049 29.57 25.58 -24.83
C LYS A 1049 29.49 24.75 -23.56
N ALA A 1050 30.59 24.07 -23.24
CA ALA A 1050 30.73 23.33 -22.00
C ALA A 1050 31.87 23.93 -21.16
N PRO A 1051 31.56 24.74 -20.13
CA PRO A 1051 32.57 25.32 -19.25
C PRO A 1051 33.22 24.30 -18.31
N MET A 1052 32.60 23.13 -18.09
CA MET A 1052 33.12 22.12 -17.18
C MET A 1052 32.71 20.71 -17.60
N ILE A 1053 33.69 19.81 -17.56
CA ILE A 1053 33.53 18.38 -17.82
C ILE A 1053 34.20 17.62 -16.67
N TRP A 1054 33.49 16.70 -16.02
CA TRP A 1054 34.05 15.76 -15.06
C TRP A 1054 34.15 14.37 -15.68
N ARG A 1055 35.29 13.71 -15.49
CA ARG A 1055 35.58 12.37 -16.04
C ARG A 1055 35.48 11.28 -14.98
N ASP A 1056 35.04 10.10 -15.38
CA ASP A 1056 34.83 8.93 -14.52
C ASP A 1056 36.08 8.45 -13.75
N ASP A 1057 37.27 8.86 -14.18
CA ASP A 1057 38.55 8.68 -13.49
C ASP A 1057 38.79 9.69 -12.34
N GLY A 1058 37.88 10.66 -12.16
CA GLY A 1058 37.94 11.71 -11.14
C GLY A 1058 38.62 13.00 -11.60
N ILE A 1059 38.96 13.16 -12.87
CA ILE A 1059 39.58 14.40 -13.37
C ILE A 1059 38.50 15.41 -13.81
N ALA A 1060 38.61 16.67 -13.38
CA ALA A 1060 37.80 17.76 -13.93
C ALA A 1060 38.58 18.55 -15.00
N GLN A 1061 37.92 18.87 -16.12
CA GLN A 1061 38.45 19.65 -17.22
C GLN A 1061 37.69 20.97 -17.33
N VAL A 1062 38.45 22.06 -17.26
CA VAL A 1062 37.94 23.44 -17.34
C VAL A 1062 37.89 23.86 -18.81
N GLY A 1063 36.76 24.41 -19.22
CA GLY A 1063 36.52 24.91 -20.57
C GLY A 1063 37.26 26.21 -20.93
N PRO A 1064 36.96 26.78 -22.11
CA PRO A 1064 35.82 26.44 -22.97
C PRO A 1064 36.00 25.16 -23.80
N HIS A 1065 35.02 24.26 -23.75
CA HIS A 1065 34.91 23.11 -24.66
C HIS A 1065 33.74 23.28 -25.64
N HIS A 1066 33.84 22.63 -26.80
CA HIS A 1066 32.83 22.57 -27.85
C HIS A 1066 32.40 21.11 -28.09
N GLY A 1067 31.12 20.86 -28.37
CA GLY A 1067 30.62 19.53 -28.75
C GLY A 1067 30.11 18.65 -27.61
N PHE A 1068 30.15 19.11 -26.36
CA PHE A 1068 29.57 18.43 -25.19
C PHE A 1068 28.24 19.09 -24.81
N ASN A 1069 27.24 19.00 -25.70
CA ASN A 1069 26.01 19.78 -25.59
C ASN A 1069 24.79 18.94 -25.22
N LEU A 1070 24.38 18.99 -23.96
CA LEU A 1070 23.20 18.24 -23.49
C LEU A 1070 21.89 18.71 -24.14
N PHE A 1071 21.83 19.88 -24.80
CA PHE A 1071 20.60 20.41 -25.42
C PHE A 1071 20.08 19.63 -26.63
N GLU A 1072 20.89 18.71 -27.18
CA GLU A 1072 20.45 17.80 -28.24
C GLU A 1072 19.44 16.75 -27.74
N ARG A 1073 19.41 16.50 -26.42
CA ARG A 1073 18.44 15.59 -25.80
C ARG A 1073 17.10 16.28 -25.55
N ALA A 1074 15.99 15.58 -25.76
CA ALA A 1074 14.68 16.14 -25.44
C ALA A 1074 14.45 16.25 -23.92
N VAL A 1075 13.73 17.28 -23.49
CA VAL A 1075 13.09 17.30 -22.16
C VAL A 1075 11.99 16.24 -22.18
N GLY A 1076 11.89 15.43 -21.14
CA GLY A 1076 10.95 14.31 -21.09
C GLY A 1076 10.86 13.70 -19.69
N ALA A 1077 10.51 12.42 -19.63
CA ALA A 1077 10.57 11.67 -18.38
C ALA A 1077 11.99 11.71 -17.80
N PRO A 1078 12.17 11.79 -16.47
CA PRO A 1078 13.47 11.84 -15.79
C PRO A 1078 14.21 10.48 -15.85
N SER A 1079 14.48 9.97 -17.05
CA SER A 1079 15.17 8.69 -17.25
C SER A 1079 16.59 8.75 -16.71
N GLY A 1080 17.00 7.72 -15.97
CA GLY A 1080 18.33 7.66 -15.36
C GLY A 1080 18.60 8.77 -14.34
N ILE A 1081 17.56 9.36 -13.75
CA ILE A 1081 17.68 10.31 -12.65
C ILE A 1081 17.08 9.69 -11.40
N ALA A 1082 17.84 9.70 -10.32
CA ALA A 1082 17.39 9.21 -9.03
C ALA A 1082 17.76 10.20 -7.93
N PHE A 1083 17.02 10.17 -6.84
CA PHE A 1083 17.23 11.07 -5.72
C PHE A 1083 17.62 10.28 -4.49
N GLY A 1084 18.40 10.87 -3.60
CA GLY A 1084 18.67 10.30 -2.31
C GLY A 1084 18.84 11.37 -1.25
N HIS A 1085 19.29 10.97 -0.08
CA HIS A 1085 19.44 11.88 1.05
C HIS A 1085 20.52 12.95 0.79
N GLY A 1086 20.09 14.16 0.41
CA GLY A 1086 20.99 15.27 0.10
C GLY A 1086 21.84 15.06 -1.16
N PHE A 1087 21.41 14.24 -2.13
CA PHE A 1087 22.09 14.12 -3.43
C PHE A 1087 21.11 13.78 -4.57
N VAL A 1088 21.54 14.08 -5.80
CA VAL A 1088 20.89 13.65 -7.04
C VAL A 1088 21.86 12.78 -7.83
N GLN A 1089 21.36 11.66 -8.34
CA GLN A 1089 22.05 10.80 -9.27
C GLN A 1089 21.58 11.08 -10.71
N LEU A 1090 22.53 11.20 -11.64
CA LEU A 1090 22.37 11.45 -13.06
C LEU A 1090 23.18 10.38 -13.81
N GLY A 1091 22.52 9.30 -14.21
CA GLY A 1091 23.18 8.10 -14.71
C GLY A 1091 24.17 7.55 -13.69
N HIS A 1092 25.45 7.52 -14.07
CA HIS A 1092 26.57 7.02 -13.29
C HIS A 1092 27.22 8.07 -12.38
N TRP A 1093 26.64 9.26 -12.28
CA TRP A 1093 27.17 10.38 -11.52
C TRP A 1093 26.24 10.78 -10.38
N ARG A 1094 26.81 11.14 -9.24
CA ARG A 1094 26.08 11.74 -8.11
C ARG A 1094 26.63 13.11 -7.78
N ILE A 1095 25.71 14.06 -7.58
CA ILE A 1095 26.00 15.42 -7.11
C ILE A 1095 25.26 15.66 -5.80
N GLY A 1096 25.90 16.19 -4.77
CA GLY A 1096 25.16 16.42 -3.53
C GLY A 1096 25.96 16.95 -2.33
N ASP A 1097 25.21 17.26 -1.27
CA ASP A 1097 25.71 17.72 0.02
C ASP A 1097 26.19 16.53 0.86
N VAL A 1098 27.47 16.54 1.21
CA VAL A 1098 28.09 15.46 1.98
C VAL A 1098 27.84 15.66 3.48
N ASP A 1099 28.13 16.83 4.03
CA ASP A 1099 28.16 17.04 5.49
C ASP A 1099 27.66 18.42 5.92
N GLY A 1100 27.02 19.16 5.01
CA GLY A 1100 26.64 20.55 5.18
C GLY A 1100 27.80 21.54 4.97
N HIS A 1101 29.02 21.06 4.73
CA HIS A 1101 30.21 21.87 4.48
C HIS A 1101 30.90 21.56 3.15
N HIS A 1102 30.62 20.41 2.55
CA HIS A 1102 31.18 19.97 1.28
C HIS A 1102 30.07 19.54 0.32
N PHE A 1103 30.09 20.09 -0.90
CA PHE A 1103 29.29 19.60 -2.02
C PHE A 1103 30.19 18.84 -2.97
N SER A 1104 29.76 17.68 -3.43
CA SER A 1104 30.63 16.75 -4.16
C SER A 1104 30.04 16.37 -5.51
N ILE A 1105 30.92 16.20 -6.50
CA ILE A 1105 30.66 15.59 -7.81
C ILE A 1105 31.40 14.27 -7.86
N THR A 1106 30.68 13.15 -7.88
CA THR A 1106 31.23 11.80 -7.71
C THR A 1106 30.71 10.83 -8.76
N HIS A 1107 31.54 9.87 -9.16
CA HIS A 1107 31.18 8.82 -10.11
C HIS A 1107 30.97 7.48 -9.39
N VAL A 1108 30.13 6.58 -9.93
CA VAL A 1108 29.86 5.26 -9.33
C VAL A 1108 31.09 4.36 -9.20
N LYS A 1109 32.19 4.68 -9.89
CA LYS A 1109 33.51 4.03 -9.71
C LYS A 1109 34.21 4.41 -8.40
N GLY A 1110 33.54 5.14 -7.50
CA GLY A 1110 34.09 5.56 -6.20
C GLY A 1110 35.07 6.73 -6.28
N LYS A 1111 35.12 7.45 -7.42
CA LYS A 1111 35.98 8.62 -7.60
C LYS A 1111 35.19 9.91 -7.42
N THR A 1112 35.71 10.79 -6.56
CA THR A 1112 35.27 12.17 -6.40
C THR A 1112 36.03 13.04 -7.41
N ALA A 1113 35.31 13.62 -8.36
CA ALA A 1113 35.90 14.46 -9.41
C ALA A 1113 36.07 15.92 -8.96
N GLU A 1114 35.21 16.40 -8.07
CA GLU A 1114 35.32 17.74 -7.53
C GLU A 1114 34.58 17.91 -6.19
N ILE A 1115 35.15 18.73 -5.30
CA ILE A 1115 34.53 19.14 -4.03
C ILE A 1115 34.47 20.66 -3.97
N PHE A 1116 33.31 21.22 -3.63
CA PHE A 1116 33.14 22.63 -3.28
C PHE A 1116 33.05 22.75 -1.75
N SER A 1117 33.87 23.61 -1.14
CA SER A 1117 33.90 23.78 0.31
C SER A 1117 33.22 25.08 0.74
N ALA A 1118 32.32 24.97 1.71
CA ALA A 1118 31.69 26.10 2.38
C ALA A 1118 32.58 26.70 3.47
N ILE A 1119 33.70 26.06 3.83
CA ILE A 1119 34.60 26.52 4.88
C ILE A 1119 35.45 27.68 4.38
N ASP A 1120 36.02 27.54 3.19
CA ASP A 1120 36.92 28.52 2.58
C ASP A 1120 36.42 29.06 1.24
N GLY A 1121 35.25 28.61 0.77
CA GLY A 1121 34.64 29.03 -0.48
C GLY A 1121 35.40 28.56 -1.72
N LYS A 1122 36.29 27.56 -1.61
CA LYS A 1122 37.11 27.09 -2.74
C LYS A 1122 36.58 25.80 -3.34
N ARG A 1123 37.10 25.52 -4.54
CA ARG A 1123 36.94 24.25 -5.24
C ARG A 1123 38.19 23.39 -5.11
N TYR A 1124 38.01 22.09 -5.00
CA TYR A 1124 39.06 21.09 -4.86
C TYR A 1124 38.86 20.02 -5.92
N VAL A 1125 39.75 20.03 -6.92
CA VAL A 1125 39.66 19.13 -8.08
C VAL A 1125 40.20 17.74 -7.74
N GLY A 1126 39.59 16.71 -8.30
CA GLY A 1126 40.02 15.31 -8.19
C GLY A 1126 41.23 14.94 -9.07
N PRO A 1127 41.60 13.64 -9.13
CA PRO A 1127 40.84 12.50 -8.61
C PRO A 1127 41.02 12.32 -7.10
N ARG A 1128 39.91 12.05 -6.40
CA ARG A 1128 39.85 11.82 -4.96
C ARG A 1128 38.93 10.66 -4.61
N GLU A 1129 38.97 10.19 -3.36
CA GLU A 1129 38.11 9.12 -2.84
C GLU A 1129 37.35 9.53 -1.56
N ASP A 1130 37.66 10.72 -1.04
CA ASP A 1130 36.99 11.32 0.11
C ASP A 1130 35.81 12.21 -0.31
N TYR A 1131 35.00 12.61 0.69
CA TYR A 1131 33.81 13.45 0.52
C TYR A 1131 32.89 12.97 -0.61
N THR A 1132 32.59 11.67 -0.63
CA THR A 1132 31.73 11.07 -1.65
C THR A 1132 30.27 10.98 -1.19
N THR A 1133 29.34 11.08 -2.14
CA THR A 1133 27.92 10.74 -1.92
C THR A 1133 27.62 9.28 -2.27
N PHE A 1134 28.61 8.57 -2.82
CA PHE A 1134 28.54 7.16 -3.12
C PHE A 1134 28.49 6.34 -1.82
N GLY A 1135 27.67 5.28 -1.82
CA GLY A 1135 27.33 4.52 -0.60
C GLY A 1135 26.07 5.01 0.12
N ARG A 1136 25.55 6.21 -0.21
CA ARG A 1136 24.23 6.67 0.27
C ARG A 1136 23.10 6.04 -0.52
N MET A 1137 21.96 5.82 0.13
CA MET A 1137 20.79 5.21 -0.50
C MET A 1137 20.09 6.16 -1.46
N ILE A 1138 19.66 5.60 -2.58
CA ILE A 1138 18.62 6.19 -3.42
C ILE A 1138 17.29 5.98 -2.70
N THR A 1139 16.45 7.00 -2.69
CA THR A 1139 15.13 6.99 -2.08
C THR A 1139 14.09 7.27 -3.15
N ASP A 1140 13.02 6.48 -3.19
CA ASP A 1140 11.85 6.77 -4.03
C ASP A 1140 11.16 8.01 -3.49
N CYS A 1141 11.44 9.15 -4.13
CA CYS A 1141 10.86 10.42 -3.78
C CYS A 1141 10.69 11.29 -5.02
N ARG A 1142 9.76 12.24 -4.92
CA ARG A 1142 9.54 13.28 -5.92
C ARG A 1142 10.37 14.49 -5.51
N ALA A 1143 11.23 14.95 -6.41
CA ALA A 1143 11.92 16.23 -6.21
C ALA A 1143 10.88 17.35 -6.21
N VAL A 1144 10.88 18.12 -5.11
CA VAL A 1144 9.91 19.20 -4.83
C VAL A 1144 10.19 20.42 -5.66
#